data_AF-Q4CQH9-F1
#
_entry.id   AF-Q4CQH9-F1
#
_cell.length_a   1.000
_cell.length_b   1.000
_cell.length_c   1.000
_cell.angle_alpha   90.00
_cell.angle_beta   90.00
_cell.angle_gamma   90.00
#
_symmetry.space_group_name_H-M   'P 1'
#
loop_
_entity.id
_entity.type
_entity.pdbx_description
1 polymer ?
#
loop_
_entity_poly.entity_id
_entity_poly.type
_entity_poly.pdbx_seq_one_letter_code
_entity_poly.pdbx_strand_id
1 'polypeptide(L)'
;GAHLRVACNDAGGRVLSTAEEYAAAGFGDAGRIDVAGCGACDRDTHCYAPGTASASMRNGVCVCACGSGGYGEACVPVGAPALPPAVGTASRVFVREGVTVQSVFVVPAGASEVTLRHVVLDGVSPVLYVPWMARDGVRIVVQNVSLLNGAVLYVMGGGALRGAVAAGSDEGGPVELSACDVEALNGALVLTGTFPAGSVLTVTDSLLVAARPTPLPYLPGSQSSPYAPVLVLSGLRLVRSVLVVSGVALVTVMTGGRTVVVDGAVLELVGGGVALDAAVLGGDVALYASAHVVASESAVLRVSGSQLYAAHGLVFDSGVVANASAVVVNDNAGVLTDGALLVLRGSASFVSGSWLSVRGNSISGRLLSLPSYPRRAELVQSTLTLHGNAGSGPVVMDGTVALGGTGRKFVVGCLMLNGQALQPMHYRSAGIIGEFRPVACGVCDADVRCFAAVTRAMSGSCGCRCAEGGYGRDCLPVYLPHVDGCNRAPGMPPLSHTATLTETRSPTPTWTPTPTPSLSTPHYSSTHYSLTETLQVTVTETLFPTRTPTASVSSTLWWSDVACPTLAVTTTAAGGSLAQNDIRGGGSAVPKRLMVALPPPFRWARDPQIGTHLSFVPVSTAQPRGFGGPWGAMLRNATWVRNATNPSTVLELAVPVHRGYFIAADETIVIRCDAAAVSGGCKGVLLGFFTIRFDTLPAAASALSAITGVVAGAAAVAVVVTGGLGSVLEMQALGVFARMSCASAQERASTAALPYFLSVFAARDPLWMVVGNVLLAAVFGCVHCGVTAAFQRWRGVDAASAWAAMRFPSLTYVVAHAMHLGIFFGSVLALAMPGARVQHRVIGVVGVLYGAAFPAGVCYLIARHVGASFTRYWQFSRKPLHERLLYPVGYWHPAAQQRMYGGMLTNMRGSHVYWCVFQLSALCVVCLIAAVHPPVGGCHVQYFCMAAVLLAGAGVVAFTNMMRSAFLTVMHTAGFVLLATLCLVSAANHLAPSDGGERAYVAIVLLLTTVVLAVTVYGVVVWYAEDRHWQELREPQRGGLEALLRDDEDGDEETQKPHDVTLSSYAPGTTVASSYRPPAAPRPVAGDTRLDALSLLDRASSASRID
;
A
#
# COMPACT_ATOMS: atom_id res chain seq x y z
N GLY A 1 33.83 5.45 23.49
CA GLY A 1 33.36 5.29 22.10
C GLY A 1 31.84 5.32 22.08
N ALA A 2 31.19 4.52 21.22
CA ALA A 2 29.86 4.02 21.55
C ALA A 2 30.03 2.84 22.53
N HIS A 3 29.30 2.85 23.63
CA HIS A 3 29.29 1.78 24.65
C HIS A 3 27.89 1.16 24.68
N LEU A 4 27.82 -0.14 24.93
CA LEU A 4 26.59 -0.88 25.06
C LEU A 4 26.28 -1.04 26.56
N ARG A 5 25.28 -0.30 27.05
CA ARG A 5 24.89 -0.35 28.45
C ARG A 5 23.82 -1.43 28.67
N VAL A 6 24.02 -2.31 29.65
CA VAL A 6 23.21 -3.52 29.84
C VAL A 6 22.91 -3.77 31.32
N ALA A 7 21.76 -4.39 31.61
CA ALA A 7 21.37 -4.85 32.94
C ALA A 7 20.40 -6.04 32.81
N CYS A 8 20.44 -6.98 33.74
CA CYS A 8 19.39 -7.99 34.00
C CYS A 8 18.85 -8.76 32.78
N ASN A 9 19.70 -9.09 31.81
CA ASN A 9 19.33 -10.03 30.76
C ASN A 9 19.63 -11.46 31.25
N ASP A 10 18.72 -12.39 31.01
CA ASP A 10 18.92 -13.81 31.28
C ASP A 10 19.33 -14.55 30.00
N ALA A 11 20.34 -15.42 30.10
CA ALA A 11 20.67 -16.38 29.04
C ALA A 11 20.78 -17.79 29.64
N GLY A 12 20.08 -18.76 29.03
CA GLY A 12 20.07 -20.15 29.51
C GLY A 12 19.51 -20.34 30.93
N GLY A 13 18.72 -19.38 31.44
CA GLY A 13 18.22 -19.39 32.82
C GLY A 13 19.19 -18.82 33.87
N ARG A 14 20.27 -18.16 33.45
CA ARG A 14 21.23 -17.45 34.31
C ARG A 14 21.21 -15.95 34.01
N VAL A 15 21.12 -15.14 35.07
CA VAL A 15 21.25 -13.67 34.99
C VAL A 15 22.69 -13.30 34.58
N LEU A 16 22.83 -12.50 33.53
CA LEU A 16 24.12 -11.99 33.06
C LEU A 16 24.53 -10.77 33.90
N SER A 17 25.70 -10.86 34.53
CA SER A 17 26.17 -9.96 35.59
C SER A 17 27.51 -9.26 35.29
N THR A 18 28.29 -9.75 34.33
CA THR A 18 29.60 -9.19 33.93
C THR A 18 29.68 -8.93 32.43
N ALA A 19 30.53 -7.99 32.01
CA ALA A 19 30.72 -7.65 30.59
C ALA A 19 31.19 -8.87 29.75
N GLU A 20 31.93 -9.80 30.37
CA GLU A 20 32.37 -11.06 29.77
C GLU A 20 31.21 -12.04 29.58
N GLU A 21 30.29 -12.16 30.54
CA GLU A 21 29.07 -12.97 30.40
C GLU A 21 28.18 -12.44 29.27
N TYR A 22 28.02 -11.11 29.15
CA TYR A 22 27.32 -10.49 28.02
C TYR A 22 28.03 -10.71 26.67
N ALA A 23 29.36 -10.58 26.63
CA ALA A 23 30.14 -10.86 25.43
C ALA A 23 30.00 -12.33 24.98
N ALA A 24 30.07 -13.28 25.92
CA ALA A 24 29.84 -14.70 25.67
C ALA A 24 28.40 -15.00 25.22
N ALA A 25 27.41 -14.26 25.71
CA ALA A 25 26.03 -14.28 25.24
C ALA A 25 25.82 -13.58 23.87
N GLY A 26 26.88 -13.07 23.23
CA GLY A 26 26.85 -12.51 21.88
C GLY A 26 26.60 -11.00 21.79
N PHE A 27 26.63 -10.26 22.91
CA PHE A 27 26.39 -8.80 22.92
C PHE A 27 27.55 -7.98 22.33
N GLY A 28 28.73 -8.58 22.12
CA GLY A 28 29.86 -7.98 21.42
C GLY A 28 31.19 -8.05 22.18
N ASP A 29 32.01 -7.02 22.02
CA ASP A 29 33.32 -6.85 22.66
C ASP A 29 33.13 -6.39 24.12
N ALA A 30 33.59 -7.19 25.09
CA ALA A 30 33.49 -6.90 26.52
C ALA A 30 34.11 -5.54 26.90
N GLY A 31 35.15 -5.09 26.19
CA GLY A 31 35.77 -3.77 26.39
C GLY A 31 34.87 -2.58 26.00
N ARG A 32 33.63 -2.82 25.56
CA ARG A 32 32.63 -1.82 25.18
C ARG A 32 31.29 -2.02 25.88
N ILE A 33 31.19 -2.96 26.83
CA ILE A 33 29.94 -3.31 27.51
C ILE A 33 29.97 -2.75 28.95
N ASP A 34 29.10 -1.78 29.21
CA ASP A 34 28.93 -1.14 30.51
C ASP A 34 27.78 -1.85 31.26
N VAL A 35 28.09 -2.68 32.27
CA VAL A 35 27.04 -3.40 33.04
C VAL A 35 26.55 -2.57 34.22
N ALA A 36 25.24 -2.35 34.31
CA ALA A 36 24.55 -1.84 35.49
C ALA A 36 23.94 -3.00 36.30
N GLY A 37 24.09 -2.94 37.63
CA GLY A 37 23.62 -4.00 38.54
C GLY A 37 22.12 -3.97 38.79
N CYS A 38 21.49 -5.14 38.97
CA CYS A 38 20.02 -5.27 38.98
C CYS A 38 19.26 -4.62 40.14
N GLY A 39 19.95 -4.18 41.20
CA GLY A 39 19.33 -3.34 42.25
C GLY A 39 19.37 -1.83 41.93
N ALA A 40 20.01 -1.40 40.85
CA ALA A 40 20.23 0.00 40.53
C ALA A 40 19.25 0.53 39.48
N CYS A 41 18.53 1.60 39.83
CA CYS A 41 17.75 2.40 38.90
C CYS A 41 18.69 3.27 38.05
N ASP A 42 19.36 2.64 37.08
CA ASP A 42 20.24 3.32 36.15
C ASP A 42 19.43 4.00 35.03
N ARG A 43 19.62 5.32 34.89
CA ARG A 43 18.85 6.19 33.98
C ARG A 43 18.94 5.74 32.52
N ASP A 44 20.09 5.21 32.11
CA ASP A 44 20.42 4.97 30.71
C ASP A 44 20.01 3.56 30.25
N THR A 45 19.60 2.69 31.20
CA THR A 45 19.00 1.37 30.94
C THR A 45 17.47 1.38 31.09
N HIS A 46 16.93 2.13 32.06
CA HIS A 46 15.48 2.14 32.35
C HIS A 46 14.71 3.27 31.66
N CYS A 47 15.38 4.37 31.28
CA CYS A 47 14.75 5.58 30.78
C CYS A 47 15.35 6.03 29.45
N TYR A 48 14.61 6.80 28.65
CA TYR A 48 15.17 7.50 27.50
C TYR A 48 16.00 8.68 28.00
N ALA A 49 17.31 8.44 28.20
CA ALA A 49 18.24 9.37 28.84
C ALA A 49 18.16 10.84 28.35
N PRO A 50 18.02 11.16 27.03
CA PRO A 50 17.91 12.55 26.58
C PRO A 50 16.62 13.27 27.00
N GLY A 51 15.54 12.53 27.29
CA GLY A 51 14.27 13.06 27.80
C GLY A 51 14.10 12.95 29.31
N THR A 52 15.08 12.37 30.02
CA THR A 52 14.98 12.04 31.45
C THR A 52 15.80 12.99 32.30
N ALA A 53 15.14 13.73 33.19
CA ALA A 53 15.80 14.63 34.14
C ALA A 53 16.50 13.87 35.27
N SER A 54 15.85 12.82 35.81
CA SER A 54 16.44 11.95 36.83
C SER A 54 15.79 10.57 36.84
N ALA A 55 16.51 9.54 37.25
CA ALA A 55 15.96 8.22 37.56
C ALA A 55 16.21 7.90 39.05
N SER A 56 15.24 7.32 39.74
CA SER A 56 15.34 6.99 41.16
C SER A 56 14.53 5.75 41.54
N MET A 57 15.05 4.90 42.43
CA MET A 57 14.28 3.79 43.01
C MET A 57 13.16 4.33 43.91
N ARG A 58 11.93 3.85 43.69
CA ARG A 58 10.76 4.11 44.52
C ARG A 58 10.00 2.81 44.74
N ASN A 59 9.86 2.37 46.00
CA ASN A 59 9.18 1.13 46.38
C ASN A 59 9.66 -0.13 45.63
N GLY A 60 10.96 -0.21 45.32
CA GLY A 60 11.56 -1.33 44.57
C GLY A 60 11.46 -1.23 43.04
N VAL A 61 10.81 -0.20 42.50
CA VAL A 61 10.69 0.06 41.06
C VAL A 61 11.54 1.27 40.67
N CYS A 62 12.20 1.21 39.51
CA CYS A 62 12.92 2.37 38.96
C CYS A 62 11.92 3.35 38.32
N VAL A 63 11.92 4.60 38.78
CA VAL A 63 11.01 5.66 38.30
C VAL A 63 11.80 6.76 37.59
N CYS A 64 11.44 7.03 36.34
CA CYS A 64 12.00 8.10 35.53
C CYS A 64 11.18 9.39 35.71
N ALA A 65 11.83 10.50 36.05
CA ALA A 65 11.26 11.84 36.01
C ALA A 65 11.67 12.52 34.69
N CYS A 66 10.70 12.97 33.90
CA CYS A 66 10.95 13.48 32.57
C CYS A 66 11.32 14.97 32.57
N GLY A 67 12.27 15.33 31.70
CA GLY A 67 12.59 16.71 31.37
C GLY A 67 11.67 17.26 30.27
N SER A 68 11.91 18.51 29.86
CA SER A 68 11.18 19.17 28.78
C SER A 68 11.29 18.37 27.46
N GLY A 69 10.19 17.77 27.03
CA GLY A 69 10.10 16.98 25.79
C GLY A 69 10.21 15.46 25.97
N GLY A 70 10.39 14.95 27.20
CA GLY A 70 10.23 13.53 27.51
C GLY A 70 8.80 13.20 27.93
N TYR A 71 8.24 12.09 27.43
CA TYR A 71 6.85 11.68 27.66
C TYR A 71 6.72 10.22 28.10
N GLY A 72 5.71 9.92 28.92
CA GLY A 72 5.45 8.57 29.44
C GLY A 72 6.47 8.08 30.47
N GLU A 73 6.27 6.89 31.01
CA GLU A 73 7.07 6.33 32.13
C GLU A 73 8.57 6.18 31.82
N ALA A 74 8.93 6.06 30.55
CA ALA A 74 10.32 6.00 30.07
C ALA A 74 10.80 7.31 29.40
N CYS A 75 10.04 8.41 29.50
CA CYS A 75 10.43 9.75 29.03
C CYS A 75 10.86 9.86 27.54
N VAL A 76 10.21 9.09 26.66
CA VAL A 76 10.50 9.06 25.21
C VAL A 76 10.18 10.39 24.51
N PRO A 77 10.85 10.74 23.39
CA PRO A 77 10.79 12.09 22.79
C PRO A 77 9.51 12.36 21.99
N VAL A 78 8.64 11.35 21.87
CA VAL A 78 7.31 11.44 21.28
C VAL A 78 6.38 10.79 22.27
N GLY A 79 5.39 11.54 22.77
CA GLY A 79 4.30 10.95 23.54
C GLY A 79 3.60 9.88 22.71
N ALA A 80 3.41 8.70 23.30
CA ALA A 80 2.38 7.79 22.80
C ALA A 80 1.05 8.58 22.67
N PRO A 81 0.14 8.23 21.75
CA PRO A 81 -1.16 8.90 21.62
C PRO A 81 -1.94 8.82 22.94
N ALA A 82 -1.77 9.85 23.77
CA ALA A 82 -2.41 9.94 25.06
C ALA A 82 -3.90 10.19 24.80
N LEU A 83 -4.69 9.14 25.01
CA LEU A 83 -6.14 9.24 25.01
C LEU A 83 -6.52 10.38 25.98
N PRO A 84 -7.35 11.35 25.54
CA PRO A 84 -7.53 12.59 26.26
C PRO A 84 -7.98 12.33 27.71
N PRO A 85 -7.47 13.10 28.70
CA PRO A 85 -7.75 12.86 30.11
C PRO A 85 -9.26 12.80 30.33
N ALA A 86 -9.72 11.77 31.04
CA ALA A 86 -11.13 11.41 31.09
C ALA A 86 -12.01 12.56 31.59
N VAL A 87 -12.73 13.19 30.66
CA VAL A 87 -13.77 14.18 30.97
C VAL A 87 -14.83 13.46 31.81
N GLY A 88 -15.11 14.01 32.99
CA GLY A 88 -15.67 13.24 34.10
C GLY A 88 -17.05 12.65 33.85
N THR A 89 -17.30 11.48 34.46
CA THR A 89 -18.63 10.85 34.61
C THR A 89 -19.49 10.90 33.34
N ALA A 90 -18.96 10.37 32.24
CA ALA A 90 -19.71 10.24 30.99
C ALA A 90 -20.90 9.28 31.13
N SER A 91 -21.82 9.33 30.17
CA SER A 91 -22.95 8.41 30.10
C SER A 91 -22.48 6.96 29.92
N ARG A 92 -23.10 6.03 30.66
CA ARG A 92 -22.90 4.58 30.48
C ARG A 92 -23.20 4.09 29.06
N VAL A 93 -24.01 4.84 28.31
CA VAL A 93 -24.35 4.55 26.91
C VAL A 93 -23.70 5.60 26.00
N PHE A 94 -23.07 5.14 24.92
CA PHE A 94 -22.57 5.95 23.81
C PHE A 94 -23.31 5.55 22.52
N VAL A 95 -23.85 6.53 21.81
CA VAL A 95 -24.64 6.31 20.58
C VAL A 95 -24.11 7.15 19.44
N ARG A 96 -23.95 6.53 18.26
CA ARG A 96 -23.90 7.22 16.97
C ARG A 96 -24.92 6.57 16.05
N GLU A 97 -25.94 7.31 15.65
CA GLU A 97 -26.95 6.85 14.71
C GLU A 97 -27.15 7.85 13.56
N GLY A 98 -27.26 7.35 12.32
CA GLY A 98 -27.64 8.13 11.14
C GLY A 98 -26.62 9.20 10.70
N VAL A 99 -25.32 8.98 10.92
CA VAL A 99 -24.26 9.99 10.72
C VAL A 99 -23.13 9.52 9.81
N THR A 100 -22.62 10.45 9.00
CA THR A 100 -21.31 10.33 8.34
C THR A 100 -20.21 10.78 9.29
N VAL A 101 -19.07 10.07 9.28
CA VAL A 101 -17.94 10.28 10.20
C VAL A 101 -16.67 10.42 9.38
N GLN A 102 -16.18 11.66 9.30
CA GLN A 102 -14.95 12.05 8.59
C GLN A 102 -13.82 12.49 9.55
N SER A 103 -14.04 12.37 10.86
CA SER A 103 -13.04 12.57 11.92
C SER A 103 -13.12 11.43 12.94
N VAL A 104 -11.99 10.99 13.47
CA VAL A 104 -11.94 9.96 14.53
C VAL A 104 -12.72 10.43 15.76
N PHE A 105 -13.63 9.58 16.26
CA PHE A 105 -14.29 9.77 17.56
C PHE A 105 -13.67 8.87 18.62
N VAL A 106 -13.90 9.23 19.88
CA VAL A 106 -13.44 8.50 21.06
C VAL A 106 -14.66 8.07 21.87
N VAL A 107 -14.70 6.80 22.29
CA VAL A 107 -15.71 6.32 23.25
C VAL A 107 -15.33 6.82 24.65
N PRO A 108 -16.26 7.40 25.43
CA PRO A 108 -15.95 7.88 26.78
C PRO A 108 -15.52 6.78 27.75
N ALA A 109 -14.70 7.16 28.72
CA ALA A 109 -14.26 6.30 29.82
C ALA A 109 -15.47 5.71 30.57
N GLY A 110 -15.47 4.39 30.80
CA GLY A 110 -16.49 3.71 31.59
C GLY A 110 -17.86 3.53 30.91
N ALA A 111 -17.97 3.76 29.59
CA ALA A 111 -19.17 3.38 28.83
C ALA A 111 -19.36 1.84 28.90
N SER A 112 -20.55 1.37 29.27
CA SER A 112 -20.93 -0.05 29.29
C SER A 112 -21.69 -0.48 28.03
N GLU A 113 -22.27 0.47 27.29
CA GLU A 113 -22.94 0.20 26.02
C GLU A 113 -22.48 1.19 24.93
N VAL A 114 -22.08 0.65 23.78
CA VAL A 114 -21.58 1.40 22.61
C VAL A 114 -22.39 0.98 21.41
N THR A 115 -23.06 1.92 20.75
CA THR A 115 -23.92 1.64 19.60
C THR A 115 -23.53 2.51 18.41
N LEU A 116 -23.27 1.86 17.26
CA LEU A 116 -23.06 2.47 15.95
C LEU A 116 -24.16 1.91 15.03
N ARG A 117 -25.14 2.73 14.63
CA ARG A 117 -26.27 2.30 13.80
C ARG A 117 -26.45 3.19 12.58
N HIS A 118 -26.57 2.68 11.37
CA HIS A 118 -26.71 3.53 10.17
C HIS A 118 -25.56 4.57 10.05
N VAL A 119 -24.32 4.13 10.31
CA VAL A 119 -23.12 5.00 10.36
C VAL A 119 -22.26 4.81 9.12
N VAL A 120 -21.82 5.90 8.50
CA VAL A 120 -20.83 5.88 7.41
C VAL A 120 -19.47 6.30 7.98
N LEU A 121 -18.51 5.39 7.99
CA LEU A 121 -17.11 5.69 8.29
C LEU A 121 -16.38 5.97 6.97
N ASP A 122 -15.92 7.21 6.77
CA ASP A 122 -15.33 7.68 5.51
C ASP A 122 -13.86 8.09 5.72
N GLY A 123 -12.93 7.24 5.29
CA GLY A 123 -11.48 7.46 5.44
C GLY A 123 -10.93 7.45 6.88
N VAL A 124 -11.77 7.15 7.89
CA VAL A 124 -11.42 7.22 9.32
C VAL A 124 -11.10 5.86 9.93
N SER A 125 -10.24 5.86 10.96
CA SER A 125 -9.97 4.68 11.80
C SER A 125 -10.36 4.92 13.26
N PRO A 126 -11.64 4.76 13.63
CA PRO A 126 -12.07 4.80 15.03
C PRO A 126 -11.64 3.52 15.79
N VAL A 127 -11.44 3.68 17.10
CA VAL A 127 -10.96 2.61 17.99
C VAL A 127 -11.92 2.43 19.16
N LEU A 128 -12.50 1.24 19.26
CA LEU A 128 -13.30 0.78 20.39
C LEU A 128 -12.37 0.03 21.35
N TYR A 129 -11.68 0.77 22.23
CA TYR A 129 -10.70 0.23 23.19
C TYR A 129 -11.40 -0.25 24.48
N VAL A 130 -11.66 -1.55 24.55
CA VAL A 130 -12.40 -2.22 25.64
C VAL A 130 -11.81 -1.95 27.04
N PRO A 131 -10.48 -1.96 27.28
CA PRO A 131 -9.94 -1.72 28.63
C PRO A 131 -10.21 -0.33 29.23
N TRP A 132 -10.76 0.60 28.45
CA TRP A 132 -11.18 1.94 28.91
C TRP A 132 -12.71 2.06 29.11
N MET A 133 -13.46 1.04 28.69
CA MET A 133 -14.91 0.93 28.85
C MET A 133 -15.26 0.43 30.27
N ALA A 134 -16.53 0.10 30.54
CA ALA A 134 -16.95 -0.35 31.86
C ALA A 134 -16.30 -1.68 32.28
N ARG A 135 -15.88 -1.77 33.55
CA ARG A 135 -15.27 -3.00 34.11
C ARG A 135 -16.28 -4.13 34.34
N ASP A 136 -17.55 -3.82 34.58
CA ASP A 136 -18.57 -4.82 34.94
C ASP A 136 -19.08 -5.64 33.72
N GLY A 137 -18.70 -5.25 32.50
CA GLY A 137 -19.14 -5.83 31.24
C GLY A 137 -19.41 -4.75 30.19
N VAL A 138 -19.26 -5.10 28.91
CA VAL A 138 -19.34 -4.15 27.79
C VAL A 138 -20.16 -4.70 26.63
N ARG A 139 -21.15 -3.95 26.18
CA ARG A 139 -21.98 -4.28 25.02
C ARG A 139 -21.67 -3.34 23.85
N ILE A 140 -21.27 -3.90 22.71
CA ILE A 140 -20.90 -3.15 21.51
C ILE A 140 -21.80 -3.61 20.36
N VAL A 141 -22.68 -2.74 19.88
CA VAL A 141 -23.55 -2.99 18.72
C VAL A 141 -23.07 -2.15 17.54
N VAL A 142 -22.81 -2.79 16.41
CA VAL A 142 -22.40 -2.17 15.15
C VAL A 142 -23.36 -2.69 14.07
N GLN A 143 -24.36 -1.90 13.69
CA GLN A 143 -25.45 -2.31 12.82
C GLN A 143 -25.61 -1.38 11.61
N ASN A 144 -25.73 -1.94 10.40
CA ASN A 144 -25.94 -1.17 9.17
C ASN A 144 -24.84 -0.09 9.00
N VAL A 145 -23.57 -0.50 9.05
CA VAL A 145 -22.40 0.40 9.09
C VAL A 145 -21.53 0.22 7.85
N SER A 146 -21.30 1.29 7.10
CA SER A 146 -20.51 1.26 5.87
C SER A 146 -19.09 1.80 6.08
N LEU A 147 -18.07 1.06 5.66
CA LEU A 147 -16.64 1.41 5.72
C LEU A 147 -16.14 1.81 4.32
N LEU A 148 -15.90 3.11 4.11
CA LEU A 148 -15.54 3.69 2.81
C LEU A 148 -14.12 4.27 2.81
N ASN A 149 -13.52 4.36 1.62
CA ASN A 149 -12.29 5.12 1.35
C ASN A 149 -11.07 4.79 2.25
N GLY A 150 -10.91 3.54 2.69
CA GLY A 150 -9.82 3.15 3.61
C GLY A 150 -10.21 3.19 5.08
N ALA A 151 -11.49 3.37 5.43
CA ALA A 151 -11.94 3.34 6.81
C ALA A 151 -11.75 1.95 7.46
N VAL A 152 -11.34 1.96 8.73
CA VAL A 152 -11.03 0.74 9.49
C VAL A 152 -11.62 0.81 10.87
N LEU A 153 -12.58 -0.07 11.18
CA LEU A 153 -13.17 -0.17 12.51
C LEU A 153 -12.34 -1.13 13.37
N TYR A 154 -11.72 -0.60 14.42
CA TYR A 154 -10.95 -1.39 15.38
C TYR A 154 -11.77 -1.69 16.64
N VAL A 155 -11.82 -2.95 17.05
CA VAL A 155 -12.20 -3.36 18.41
C VAL A 155 -10.97 -3.96 19.08
N MET A 156 -10.53 -3.32 20.16
CA MET A 156 -9.25 -3.61 20.81
C MET A 156 -9.47 -4.06 22.26
N GLY A 157 -9.03 -5.27 22.57
CA GLY A 157 -8.98 -5.83 23.92
C GLY A 157 -7.77 -5.35 24.75
N GLY A 158 -7.53 -6.04 25.87
CA GLY A 158 -6.35 -5.87 26.71
C GLY A 158 -5.05 -6.18 25.98
N GLY A 159 -3.93 -5.62 26.45
CA GLY A 159 -2.57 -5.92 25.93
C GLY A 159 -2.23 -5.41 24.51
N ALA A 160 -3.21 -4.99 23.70
CA ALA A 160 -2.98 -4.53 22.33
C ALA A 160 -2.10 -3.26 22.23
N LEU A 161 -2.11 -2.40 23.25
CA LEU A 161 -1.35 -1.14 23.28
C LEU A 161 -0.11 -1.25 24.18
N ARG A 162 1.07 -1.15 23.56
CA ARG A 162 2.37 -1.16 24.24
C ARG A 162 2.50 0.08 25.14
N GLY A 163 2.46 -0.12 26.45
CA GLY A 163 2.45 0.95 27.46
C GLY A 163 1.29 0.87 28.45
N ALA A 164 0.25 0.08 28.17
CA ALA A 164 -0.83 -0.20 29.12
C ALA A 164 -0.42 -1.28 30.15
N VAL A 165 0.61 -1.01 30.95
CA VAL A 165 1.29 -2.01 31.82
C VAL A 165 0.59 -2.21 33.18
N ALA A 166 -0.29 -1.29 33.60
CA ALA A 166 -0.76 -1.18 34.99
C ALA A 166 -2.26 -1.49 35.24
N ALA A 167 -2.94 -2.18 34.32
CA ALA A 167 -4.34 -2.62 34.51
C ALA A 167 -4.52 -4.08 34.11
N GLY A 168 -4.88 -4.95 35.06
CA GLY A 168 -4.99 -6.40 34.87
C GLY A 168 -6.06 -6.77 33.83
N SER A 169 -5.65 -7.39 32.73
CA SER A 169 -6.53 -7.67 31.58
C SER A 169 -7.58 -8.75 31.80
N ASP A 170 -7.45 -9.54 32.87
CA ASP A 170 -8.38 -10.61 33.24
C ASP A 170 -9.40 -10.18 34.32
N GLU A 171 -9.32 -8.95 34.84
CA GLU A 171 -10.32 -8.36 35.77
C GLU A 171 -11.49 -7.66 35.05
N GLY A 172 -11.52 -7.69 33.71
CA GLY A 172 -12.64 -7.15 32.94
C GLY A 172 -13.82 -8.12 32.89
N GLY A 173 -15.04 -7.59 32.98
CA GLY A 173 -16.27 -8.30 32.66
C GLY A 173 -16.36 -8.66 31.16
N PRO A 174 -17.32 -9.52 30.79
CA PRO A 174 -17.44 -10.03 29.42
C PRO A 174 -17.80 -8.94 28.41
N VAL A 175 -17.33 -9.11 27.17
CA VAL A 175 -17.66 -8.25 26.03
C VAL A 175 -18.65 -8.94 25.11
N GLU A 176 -19.83 -8.36 24.95
CA GLU A 176 -20.78 -8.70 23.88
C GLU A 176 -20.54 -7.80 22.68
N LEU A 177 -19.86 -8.28 21.64
CA LEU A 177 -19.77 -7.57 20.35
C LEU A 177 -20.78 -8.17 19.37
N SER A 178 -21.68 -7.35 18.85
CA SER A 178 -22.58 -7.66 17.76
C SER A 178 -22.34 -6.72 16.58
N ALA A 179 -21.54 -7.17 15.63
CA ALA A 179 -21.40 -6.54 14.32
C ALA A 179 -22.34 -7.23 13.33
N CYS A 180 -23.21 -6.47 12.68
CA CYS A 180 -24.19 -6.98 11.73
C CYS A 180 -24.47 -5.96 10.61
N ASP A 181 -24.70 -6.44 9.39
CA ASP A 181 -24.88 -5.57 8.20
C ASP A 181 -23.75 -4.52 8.08
N VAL A 182 -22.49 -4.98 8.20
CA VAL A 182 -21.31 -4.15 7.96
C VAL A 182 -20.94 -4.25 6.49
N GLU A 183 -21.12 -3.17 5.74
CA GLU A 183 -20.66 -3.06 4.36
C GLU A 183 -19.26 -2.43 4.31
N ALA A 184 -18.37 -2.88 3.43
CA ALA A 184 -17.08 -2.22 3.23
C ALA A 184 -16.62 -2.23 1.77
N LEU A 185 -16.05 -1.11 1.32
CA LEU A 185 -15.46 -0.98 -0.01
C LEU A 185 -14.06 -0.37 0.09
N ASN A 186 -13.05 -1.24 0.17
CA ASN A 186 -11.68 -0.93 0.63
C ASN A 186 -11.66 -0.45 2.10
N GLY A 187 -12.51 -1.01 2.94
CA GLY A 187 -12.47 -0.85 4.40
C GLY A 187 -12.27 -2.21 5.09
N ALA A 188 -11.95 -2.19 6.38
CA ALA A 188 -11.72 -3.43 7.14
C ALA A 188 -12.27 -3.39 8.58
N LEU A 189 -12.67 -4.55 9.08
CA LEU A 189 -12.95 -4.80 10.49
C LEU A 189 -11.70 -5.44 11.13
N VAL A 190 -11.27 -4.92 12.28
CA VAL A 190 -10.08 -5.39 12.99
C VAL A 190 -10.41 -5.75 14.43
N LEU A 191 -10.12 -7.00 14.82
CA LEU A 191 -10.19 -7.48 16.19
C LEU A 191 -8.76 -7.77 16.68
N THR A 192 -8.38 -7.24 17.85
CA THR A 192 -7.00 -7.36 18.34
C THR A 192 -6.89 -7.34 19.87
N GLY A 193 -5.89 -8.03 20.41
CA GLY A 193 -5.62 -8.12 21.86
C GLY A 193 -6.42 -9.21 22.58
N THR A 194 -6.35 -9.17 23.91
CA THR A 194 -7.00 -10.13 24.83
C THR A 194 -8.43 -9.71 25.14
N PHE A 195 -9.39 -10.61 24.95
CA PHE A 195 -10.77 -10.40 25.41
C PHE A 195 -11.02 -11.16 26.72
N PRO A 196 -11.66 -10.53 27.73
CA PRO A 196 -11.90 -11.17 29.03
C PRO A 196 -12.84 -12.37 28.94
N ALA A 197 -12.76 -13.27 29.93
CA ALA A 197 -13.52 -14.52 29.92
C ALA A 197 -15.05 -14.31 29.85
N GLY A 198 -15.72 -15.15 29.05
CA GLY A 198 -17.15 -15.04 28.77
C GLY A 198 -17.50 -14.06 27.66
N SER A 199 -16.52 -13.46 26.97
CA SER A 199 -16.79 -12.57 25.83
C SER A 199 -17.37 -13.33 24.63
N VAL A 200 -18.38 -12.73 24.00
CA VAL A 200 -19.08 -13.26 22.83
C VAL A 200 -18.97 -12.21 21.71
N LEU A 201 -18.10 -12.48 20.75
CA LEU A 201 -17.84 -11.62 19.61
C LEU A 201 -18.55 -12.20 18.38
N THR A 202 -19.38 -11.41 17.71
CA THR A 202 -20.20 -11.87 16.58
C THR A 202 -20.11 -10.91 15.40
N VAL A 203 -19.98 -11.46 14.19
CA VAL A 203 -19.95 -10.72 12.93
C VAL A 203 -20.89 -11.42 11.95
N THR A 204 -22.01 -10.79 11.60
CA THR A 204 -23.12 -11.42 10.85
C THR A 204 -23.61 -10.59 9.66
N ASP A 205 -24.23 -11.24 8.67
CA ASP A 205 -24.91 -10.61 7.52
C ASP A 205 -24.10 -9.53 6.75
N SER A 206 -22.77 -9.52 6.86
CA SER A 206 -21.90 -8.40 6.47
C SER A 206 -21.20 -8.63 5.11
N LEU A 207 -21.04 -7.58 4.29
CA LEU A 207 -20.42 -7.63 2.97
C LEU A 207 -19.18 -6.72 2.92
N LEU A 208 -17.98 -7.29 3.06
CA LEU A 208 -16.73 -6.53 3.02
C LEU A 208 -15.91 -6.90 1.79
N VAL A 209 -15.62 -5.89 0.95
CA VAL A 209 -14.91 -6.03 -0.32
C VAL A 209 -13.67 -5.11 -0.35
N ALA A 210 -12.53 -5.62 -0.78
CA ALA A 210 -11.31 -4.83 -0.99
C ALA A 210 -10.73 -5.00 -2.40
N ALA A 211 -10.20 -3.91 -2.96
CA ALA A 211 -9.53 -3.89 -4.27
C ALA A 211 -8.12 -3.27 -4.21
N ARG A 212 -7.72 -2.75 -3.04
CA ARG A 212 -6.52 -1.95 -2.79
C ARG A 212 -5.98 -2.26 -1.39
N PRO A 213 -4.67 -2.06 -1.13
CA PRO A 213 -4.10 -2.22 0.22
C PRO A 213 -4.81 -1.36 1.26
N THR A 214 -5.23 -1.97 2.37
CA THR A 214 -5.91 -1.27 3.47
C THR A 214 -4.86 -0.76 4.47
N PRO A 215 -4.72 0.55 4.71
CA PRO A 215 -3.78 1.06 5.70
C PRO A 215 -4.24 0.70 7.12
N LEU A 216 -3.35 0.16 7.95
CA LEU A 216 -3.67 -0.29 9.31
C LEU A 216 -2.88 0.54 10.36
N PRO A 217 -3.29 1.80 10.63
CA PRO A 217 -2.46 2.76 11.36
C PRO A 217 -2.08 2.34 12.79
N TYR A 218 -2.94 1.58 13.48
CA TYR A 218 -2.69 1.14 14.86
C TYR A 218 -2.06 -0.25 14.97
N LEU A 219 -1.65 -0.89 13.86
CA LEU A 219 -0.88 -2.13 13.86
C LEU A 219 0.52 -1.93 13.22
N PRO A 220 1.36 -1.03 13.77
CA PRO A 220 2.66 -0.71 13.19
C PRO A 220 3.59 -1.94 13.21
N GLY A 221 3.95 -2.42 12.03
CA GLY A 221 4.74 -3.64 11.84
C GLY A 221 3.96 -4.85 11.33
N SER A 222 2.62 -4.77 11.30
CA SER A 222 1.79 -5.78 10.63
C SER A 222 2.16 -5.89 9.14
N GLN A 223 2.36 -7.12 8.66
CA GLN A 223 2.59 -7.37 7.23
C GLN A 223 1.28 -7.50 6.44
N SER A 224 0.11 -7.37 7.09
CA SER A 224 -1.19 -7.61 6.46
C SER A 224 -1.66 -6.47 5.54
N SER A 225 -1.28 -5.22 5.81
CA SER A 225 -1.76 -4.03 5.07
C SER A 225 -1.56 -4.10 3.53
N PRO A 226 -0.41 -4.55 2.99
CA PRO A 226 -0.21 -4.76 1.56
C PRO A 226 -1.12 -5.80 0.90
N TYR A 227 -1.84 -6.63 1.67
CA TYR A 227 -2.61 -7.76 1.15
C TYR A 227 -4.11 -7.48 0.99
N ALA A 228 -4.52 -6.20 1.02
CA ALA A 228 -5.92 -5.78 0.88
C ALA A 228 -6.92 -6.60 1.76
N PRO A 229 -6.68 -6.72 3.08
CA PRO A 229 -7.55 -7.51 3.96
C PRO A 229 -8.85 -6.79 4.27
N VAL A 230 -9.90 -7.59 4.52
CA VAL A 230 -11.23 -7.11 4.92
C VAL A 230 -11.60 -7.47 6.36
N LEU A 231 -11.07 -8.59 6.88
CA LEU A 231 -11.16 -8.96 8.30
C LEU A 231 -9.76 -9.29 8.82
N VAL A 232 -9.32 -8.61 9.87
CA VAL A 232 -8.00 -8.81 10.49
C VAL A 232 -8.15 -9.24 11.94
N LEU A 233 -7.54 -10.36 12.31
CA LEU A 233 -7.43 -10.85 13.68
C LEU A 233 -5.95 -10.71 14.10
N SER A 234 -5.60 -9.67 14.86
CA SER A 234 -4.18 -9.35 15.13
C SER A 234 -3.80 -9.53 16.60
N GLY A 235 -2.90 -10.47 16.92
CA GLY A 235 -2.50 -10.77 18.30
C GLY A 235 -3.70 -11.07 19.21
N LEU A 236 -4.69 -11.79 18.68
CA LEU A 236 -5.97 -12.02 19.33
C LEU A 236 -5.85 -13.16 20.35
N ARG A 237 -6.28 -12.92 21.60
CA ARG A 237 -6.29 -13.91 22.69
C ARG A 237 -7.70 -14.06 23.24
N LEU A 238 -8.29 -15.24 23.07
CA LEU A 238 -9.65 -15.59 23.51
C LEU A 238 -9.58 -16.64 24.62
N VAL A 239 -9.56 -16.17 25.86
CA VAL A 239 -9.70 -17.03 27.05
C VAL A 239 -11.18 -17.23 27.33
N ARG A 240 -11.67 -18.48 27.31
CA ARG A 240 -13.08 -18.86 27.58
C ARG A 240 -14.10 -17.93 26.90
N SER A 241 -13.82 -17.58 25.65
CA SER A 241 -14.52 -16.57 24.86
C SER A 241 -14.63 -17.00 23.39
N VAL A 242 -15.64 -16.52 22.67
CA VAL A 242 -15.92 -16.98 21.30
C VAL A 242 -15.98 -15.84 20.30
N LEU A 243 -15.50 -16.11 19.08
CA LEU A 243 -15.70 -15.30 17.88
C LEU A 243 -16.49 -16.09 16.85
N VAL A 244 -17.72 -15.68 16.55
CA VAL A 244 -18.59 -16.31 15.54
C VAL A 244 -18.81 -15.35 14.38
N VAL A 245 -18.25 -15.70 13.23
CA VAL A 245 -18.38 -14.97 11.97
C VAL A 245 -19.29 -15.79 11.06
N SER A 246 -20.49 -15.33 10.73
CA SER A 246 -21.49 -16.14 10.02
C SER A 246 -22.38 -15.39 9.03
N GLY A 247 -22.68 -16.00 7.87
CA GLY A 247 -23.51 -15.37 6.83
C GLY A 247 -22.85 -14.17 6.14
N VAL A 248 -21.53 -13.98 6.32
CA VAL A 248 -20.78 -12.85 5.75
C VAL A 248 -20.24 -13.16 4.35
N ALA A 249 -19.99 -12.12 3.55
CA ALA A 249 -19.23 -12.20 2.32
C ALA A 249 -17.96 -11.33 2.43
N LEU A 250 -16.80 -11.96 2.42
CA LEU A 250 -15.48 -11.35 2.56
C LEU A 250 -14.70 -11.59 1.27
N VAL A 251 -14.43 -10.55 0.49
CA VAL A 251 -13.84 -10.69 -0.85
C VAL A 251 -12.70 -9.68 -1.05
N THR A 252 -11.58 -10.13 -1.62
CA THR A 252 -10.51 -9.25 -2.07
C THR A 252 -10.18 -9.57 -3.53
N VAL A 253 -10.13 -8.54 -4.37
CA VAL A 253 -10.04 -8.67 -5.84
C VAL A 253 -8.70 -8.13 -6.35
N MET A 254 -7.72 -8.05 -5.45
CA MET A 254 -6.34 -7.65 -5.75
C MET A 254 -5.44 -8.88 -5.80
N THR A 255 -4.55 -8.95 -6.80
CA THR A 255 -3.49 -9.97 -6.87
C THR A 255 -2.60 -9.93 -5.63
N GLY A 256 -2.32 -11.08 -5.03
CA GLY A 256 -1.66 -11.23 -3.73
C GLY A 256 -2.58 -11.00 -2.51
N GLY A 257 -3.87 -10.74 -2.75
CA GLY A 257 -4.85 -10.37 -1.73
C GLY A 257 -5.26 -11.53 -0.82
N ARG A 258 -5.43 -11.24 0.47
CA ARG A 258 -5.82 -12.21 1.51
C ARG A 258 -7.05 -11.68 2.25
N THR A 259 -8.19 -12.35 2.19
CA THR A 259 -9.47 -11.83 2.72
C THR A 259 -9.50 -11.73 4.23
N VAL A 260 -9.26 -12.87 4.90
CA VAL A 260 -9.12 -12.95 6.35
C VAL A 260 -7.65 -13.11 6.67
N VAL A 261 -7.09 -12.20 7.47
CA VAL A 261 -5.67 -12.28 7.87
C VAL A 261 -5.56 -12.40 9.38
N VAL A 262 -4.86 -13.42 9.84
CA VAL A 262 -4.52 -13.64 11.25
C VAL A 262 -3.05 -13.32 11.46
N ASP A 263 -2.76 -12.21 12.13
CA ASP A 263 -1.42 -11.60 12.17
C ASP A 263 -0.93 -11.32 13.60
N GLY A 264 0.34 -10.93 13.74
CA GLY A 264 1.04 -10.84 15.03
C GLY A 264 1.79 -12.14 15.35
N ALA A 265 2.15 -12.34 16.61
CA ALA A 265 2.93 -13.51 17.02
C ALA A 265 2.07 -14.79 17.10
N VAL A 266 0.91 -14.70 17.76
CA VAL A 266 0.04 -15.85 18.09
C VAL A 266 -1.43 -15.44 17.98
N LEU A 267 -2.27 -16.35 17.47
CA LEU A 267 -3.71 -16.40 17.75
C LEU A 267 -3.92 -17.47 18.83
N GLU A 268 -4.30 -17.05 20.04
CA GLU A 268 -4.33 -17.91 21.22
C GLU A 268 -5.77 -18.14 21.68
N LEU A 269 -6.22 -19.40 21.65
CA LEU A 269 -7.55 -19.83 22.08
C LEU A 269 -7.40 -20.75 23.29
N VAL A 270 -7.90 -20.34 24.46
CA VAL A 270 -7.74 -21.06 25.74
C VAL A 270 -9.12 -21.37 26.31
N GLY A 271 -9.65 -22.56 26.01
CA GLY A 271 -11.07 -22.89 26.26
C GLY A 271 -12.07 -21.98 25.53
N GLY A 272 -11.59 -21.19 24.56
CA GLY A 272 -12.36 -20.32 23.69
C GLY A 272 -12.44 -20.86 22.25
N GLY A 273 -13.06 -20.12 21.34
CA GLY A 273 -13.12 -20.57 19.95
C GLY A 273 -13.40 -19.53 18.89
N VAL A 274 -13.12 -19.91 17.65
CA VAL A 274 -13.37 -19.11 16.45
C VAL A 274 -14.17 -19.95 15.46
N ALA A 275 -15.25 -19.41 14.91
CA ALA A 275 -16.10 -20.06 13.93
C ALA A 275 -16.29 -19.17 12.69
N LEU A 276 -16.09 -19.75 11.50
CA LEU A 276 -16.39 -19.17 10.19
C LEU A 276 -17.48 -20.01 9.53
N ASP A 277 -18.74 -19.64 9.77
CA ASP A 277 -19.94 -20.45 9.51
C ASP A 277 -20.77 -19.89 8.36
N ALA A 278 -20.85 -20.58 7.23
CA ALA A 278 -21.52 -20.10 6.01
C ALA A 278 -21.03 -18.71 5.54
N ALA A 279 -19.72 -18.46 5.66
CA ALA A 279 -19.06 -17.28 5.10
C ALA A 279 -18.65 -17.53 3.64
N VAL A 280 -18.75 -16.53 2.77
CA VAL A 280 -18.17 -16.57 1.42
C VAL A 280 -16.82 -15.85 1.45
N LEU A 281 -15.75 -16.56 1.05
CA LEU A 281 -14.36 -16.08 1.08
C LEU A 281 -13.76 -16.15 -0.34
N GLY A 282 -13.18 -15.06 -0.86
CA GLY A 282 -12.56 -15.09 -2.19
C GLY A 282 -11.42 -14.09 -2.43
N GLY A 283 -10.35 -14.52 -3.11
CA GLY A 283 -9.12 -13.76 -3.34
C GLY A 283 -7.93 -14.65 -3.73
N ASP A 284 -6.68 -14.25 -3.51
CA ASP A 284 -5.55 -15.18 -3.68
C ASP A 284 -5.47 -16.17 -2.50
N VAL A 285 -5.85 -15.74 -1.30
CA VAL A 285 -5.99 -16.63 -0.12
C VAL A 285 -7.27 -16.31 0.67
N ALA A 286 -8.10 -17.33 0.91
CA ALA A 286 -9.37 -17.20 1.64
C ALA A 286 -9.19 -16.91 3.14
N LEU A 287 -8.20 -17.55 3.78
CA LEU A 287 -7.71 -17.18 5.12
C LEU A 287 -6.21 -17.40 5.19
N TYR A 288 -5.45 -16.41 5.67
CA TYR A 288 -4.01 -16.49 5.82
C TYR A 288 -3.59 -16.16 7.25
N ALA A 289 -3.03 -17.13 7.96
CA ALA A 289 -2.43 -16.95 9.27
C ALA A 289 -0.91 -16.84 9.17
N SER A 290 -0.39 -15.62 9.34
CA SER A 290 1.02 -15.35 9.62
C SER A 290 1.33 -15.61 11.10
N ALA A 291 0.39 -15.34 12.01
CA ALA A 291 0.50 -15.70 13.42
C ALA A 291 0.41 -17.22 13.65
N HIS A 292 1.15 -17.74 14.64
CA HIS A 292 1.02 -19.13 15.06
C HIS A 292 -0.37 -19.34 15.67
N VAL A 293 -1.11 -20.37 15.24
CA VAL A 293 -2.44 -20.65 15.79
C VAL A 293 -2.34 -21.68 16.91
N VAL A 294 -2.67 -21.29 18.13
CA VAL A 294 -2.56 -22.12 19.34
C VAL A 294 -3.96 -22.31 19.94
N ALA A 295 -4.42 -23.55 20.02
CA ALA A 295 -5.67 -23.92 20.65
C ALA A 295 -5.39 -24.87 21.84
N SER A 296 -5.58 -24.40 23.07
CA SER A 296 -5.35 -25.14 24.31
C SER A 296 -6.61 -25.26 25.16
N GLU A 297 -6.56 -26.08 26.21
CA GLU A 297 -7.59 -26.18 27.25
C GLU A 297 -9.01 -26.33 26.69
N SER A 298 -9.23 -27.31 25.79
CA SER A 298 -10.55 -27.55 25.21
C SER A 298 -11.08 -26.42 24.31
N ALA A 299 -10.20 -25.68 23.62
CA ALA A 299 -10.57 -24.71 22.59
C ALA A 299 -11.04 -25.32 21.24
N VAL A 300 -11.62 -24.47 20.36
CA VAL A 300 -12.11 -24.85 19.02
C VAL A 300 -11.79 -23.81 17.94
N LEU A 301 -11.24 -24.24 16.80
CA LEU A 301 -11.24 -23.47 15.55
C LEU A 301 -12.10 -24.21 14.50
N ARG A 302 -13.17 -23.58 14.02
CA ARG A 302 -14.10 -24.17 13.05
C ARG A 302 -14.30 -23.31 11.79
N VAL A 303 -14.34 -23.96 10.63
CA VAL A 303 -14.79 -23.37 9.36
C VAL A 303 -15.83 -24.32 8.77
N SER A 304 -17.10 -23.90 8.76
CA SER A 304 -18.24 -24.79 8.53
C SER A 304 -19.21 -24.26 7.49
N GLY A 305 -19.56 -25.04 6.47
CA GLY A 305 -20.57 -24.65 5.46
C GLY A 305 -20.21 -23.41 4.64
N SER A 306 -18.96 -22.94 4.75
CA SER A 306 -18.44 -21.74 4.10
C SER A 306 -18.04 -22.03 2.65
N GLN A 307 -17.96 -20.98 1.84
CA GLN A 307 -17.66 -21.06 0.41
C GLN A 307 -16.32 -20.42 0.11
N LEU A 308 -15.44 -21.10 -0.61
CA LEU A 308 -14.08 -20.64 -0.88
C LEU A 308 -13.82 -20.53 -2.38
N TYR A 309 -13.48 -19.32 -2.85
CA TYR A 309 -13.24 -18.99 -4.26
C TYR A 309 -11.92 -18.25 -4.39
N ALA A 310 -10.82 -18.98 -4.22
CA ALA A 310 -9.51 -18.39 -4.05
C ALA A 310 -8.39 -19.23 -4.65
N ALA A 311 -7.19 -18.67 -4.88
CA ALA A 311 -6.07 -19.50 -5.31
C ALA A 311 -5.68 -20.54 -4.24
N HIS A 312 -5.74 -20.14 -2.95
CA HIS A 312 -5.51 -20.97 -1.77
C HIS A 312 -6.66 -20.84 -0.76
N GLY A 313 -6.97 -21.93 -0.03
CA GLY A 313 -8.00 -21.94 1.01
C GLY A 313 -7.52 -21.33 2.34
N LEU A 314 -7.53 -22.14 3.39
CA LEU A 314 -7.10 -21.79 4.75
C LEU A 314 -5.61 -22.11 4.91
N VAL A 315 -4.76 -21.09 4.98
CA VAL A 315 -3.29 -21.23 5.00
C VAL A 315 -2.74 -20.85 6.38
N PHE A 316 -2.08 -21.81 7.03
CA PHE A 316 -1.40 -21.67 8.32
C PHE A 316 0.11 -21.68 8.07
N ASP A 317 0.70 -20.49 7.94
CA ASP A 317 2.03 -20.33 7.33
C ASP A 317 3.15 -20.57 8.36
N SER A 318 2.99 -20.04 9.57
CA SER A 318 3.93 -20.22 10.70
C SER A 318 3.65 -21.48 11.53
N GLY A 319 2.38 -21.87 11.69
CA GLY A 319 1.99 -23.19 12.18
C GLY A 319 0.68 -23.25 12.97
N VAL A 320 0.32 -24.47 13.39
CA VAL A 320 -0.83 -24.77 14.24
C VAL A 320 -0.43 -25.75 15.37
N VAL A 321 -0.89 -25.47 16.58
CA VAL A 321 -0.76 -26.35 17.75
C VAL A 321 -2.12 -26.54 18.41
N ALA A 322 -2.50 -27.79 18.62
CA ALA A 322 -3.73 -28.19 19.32
C ALA A 322 -3.38 -29.06 20.53
N ASN A 323 -3.81 -28.68 21.72
CA ASN A 323 -3.67 -29.44 22.96
C ASN A 323 -5.04 -29.64 23.62
N ALA A 324 -5.50 -30.89 23.65
CA ALA A 324 -6.86 -31.27 24.06
C ALA A 324 -7.98 -30.45 23.38
N SER A 325 -7.81 -30.10 22.10
CA SER A 325 -8.63 -29.12 21.39
C SER A 325 -8.97 -29.56 19.95
N ALA A 326 -9.85 -28.85 19.26
CA ALA A 326 -10.37 -29.25 17.95
C ALA A 326 -10.13 -28.19 16.85
N VAL A 327 -9.70 -28.64 15.66
CA VAL A 327 -9.64 -27.86 14.42
C VAL A 327 -10.53 -28.56 13.39
N VAL A 328 -11.64 -27.93 13.00
CA VAL A 328 -12.73 -28.56 12.23
C VAL A 328 -13.02 -27.76 10.97
N VAL A 329 -12.77 -28.35 9.81
CA VAL A 329 -13.04 -27.78 8.48
C VAL A 329 -14.08 -28.68 7.81
N ASN A 330 -15.36 -28.30 7.90
CA ASN A 330 -16.47 -29.19 7.56
C ASN A 330 -17.53 -28.61 6.61
N ASP A 331 -18.02 -29.46 5.72
CA ASP A 331 -19.19 -29.20 4.86
C ASP A 331 -19.04 -27.94 3.97
N ASN A 332 -17.81 -27.47 3.73
CA ASN A 332 -17.49 -26.29 2.92
C ASN A 332 -17.51 -26.59 1.42
N ALA A 333 -17.77 -25.59 0.57
CA ALA A 333 -17.84 -25.72 -0.88
C ALA A 333 -16.95 -24.71 -1.63
N GLY A 334 -16.68 -24.94 -2.92
CA GLY A 334 -16.07 -23.91 -3.79
C GLY A 334 -15.01 -24.41 -4.75
N VAL A 335 -14.12 -23.51 -5.18
CA VAL A 335 -13.13 -23.71 -6.25
C VAL A 335 -11.79 -23.11 -5.83
N LEU A 336 -10.70 -23.88 -5.97
CA LEU A 336 -9.34 -23.45 -5.71
C LEU A 336 -8.44 -23.66 -6.93
N THR A 337 -7.60 -22.67 -7.27
CA THR A 337 -6.84 -22.70 -8.53
C THR A 337 -5.42 -23.25 -8.43
N ASP A 338 -4.81 -23.30 -7.23
CA ASP A 338 -3.40 -23.68 -7.05
C ASP A 338 -3.14 -24.45 -5.73
N GLY A 339 -3.80 -24.04 -4.64
CA GLY A 339 -3.61 -24.59 -3.30
C GLY A 339 -4.57 -25.72 -2.88
N ALA A 340 -4.71 -25.87 -1.56
CA ALA A 340 -5.67 -26.79 -0.92
C ALA A 340 -6.66 -26.03 -0.01
N LEU A 341 -7.76 -26.70 0.36
CA LEU A 341 -8.76 -26.18 1.31
C LEU A 341 -8.14 -25.88 2.68
N LEU A 342 -7.31 -26.78 3.20
CA LEU A 342 -6.48 -26.55 4.39
C LEU A 342 -5.01 -26.79 4.05
N VAL A 343 -4.15 -25.80 4.31
CA VAL A 343 -2.72 -25.82 4.05
C VAL A 343 -1.96 -25.50 5.34
N LEU A 344 -1.18 -26.47 5.84
CA LEU A 344 -0.34 -26.32 7.02
C LEU A 344 1.14 -26.32 6.57
N ARG A 345 1.80 -25.15 6.54
CA ARG A 345 3.22 -25.01 6.11
C ARG A 345 4.22 -25.01 7.27
N GLY A 346 3.78 -24.48 8.41
CA GLY A 346 4.58 -24.37 9.62
C GLY A 346 4.75 -25.70 10.37
N SER A 347 4.96 -25.61 11.68
CA SER A 347 4.76 -26.77 12.56
C SER A 347 3.26 -27.11 12.62
N ALA A 348 2.92 -28.40 12.60
CA ALA A 348 1.56 -28.89 12.81
C ALA A 348 1.59 -29.98 13.87
N SER A 349 1.17 -29.67 15.11
CA SER A 349 1.23 -30.59 16.25
C SER A 349 -0.12 -30.68 16.97
N PHE A 350 -0.61 -31.89 17.16
CA PHE A 350 -1.89 -32.20 17.79
C PHE A 350 -1.64 -33.21 18.91
N VAL A 351 -1.89 -32.81 20.15
CA VAL A 351 -1.54 -33.57 21.36
C VAL A 351 -2.75 -33.73 22.30
N SER A 352 -2.66 -34.68 23.23
CA SER A 352 -3.63 -34.86 24.34
C SER A 352 -5.08 -35.10 23.89
N GLY A 353 -5.31 -35.93 22.88
CA GLY A 353 -6.66 -36.22 22.40
C GLY A 353 -7.26 -35.18 21.44
N SER A 354 -6.42 -34.31 20.87
CA SER A 354 -6.87 -33.29 19.91
C SER A 354 -7.42 -33.90 18.61
N TRP A 355 -8.22 -33.12 17.88
CA TRP A 355 -8.90 -33.57 16.66
C TRP A 355 -8.72 -32.58 15.51
N LEU A 356 -8.10 -33.03 14.43
CA LEU A 356 -8.12 -32.35 13.15
C LEU A 356 -9.17 -33.02 12.26
N SER A 357 -10.24 -32.31 11.91
CA SER A 357 -11.29 -32.83 11.06
C SER A 357 -11.42 -32.08 9.74
N VAL A 358 -11.31 -32.82 8.64
CA VAL A 358 -11.61 -32.37 7.29
C VAL A 358 -12.71 -33.28 6.74
N ARG A 359 -13.98 -32.87 6.88
CA ARG A 359 -15.14 -33.73 6.59
C ARG A 359 -16.22 -33.08 5.72
N GLY A 360 -16.83 -33.82 4.80
CA GLY A 360 -18.01 -33.36 4.03
C GLY A 360 -17.75 -32.23 3.01
N ASN A 361 -16.51 -31.79 2.80
CA ASN A 361 -16.21 -30.63 1.95
C ASN A 361 -16.26 -30.99 0.46
N SER A 362 -16.75 -30.09 -0.39
CA SER A 362 -16.86 -30.27 -1.85
C SER A 362 -16.14 -29.15 -2.59
N ILE A 363 -14.84 -29.35 -2.85
CA ILE A 363 -13.93 -28.35 -3.39
C ILE A 363 -13.39 -28.80 -4.74
N SER A 364 -13.48 -27.95 -5.78
CA SER A 364 -12.69 -28.12 -6.98
C SER A 364 -11.24 -27.72 -6.71
N GLY A 365 -10.46 -28.64 -6.13
CA GLY A 365 -9.04 -28.47 -5.76
C GLY A 365 -8.57 -29.58 -4.81
N ARG A 366 -7.37 -29.43 -4.23
CA ARG A 366 -6.86 -30.32 -3.17
C ARG A 366 -7.58 -30.02 -1.84
N LEU A 367 -7.75 -31.02 -0.99
CA LEU A 367 -8.50 -30.89 0.26
C LEU A 367 -7.59 -30.62 1.48
N LEU A 368 -6.41 -31.25 1.54
CA LEU A 368 -5.49 -31.09 2.66
C LEU A 368 -4.04 -31.08 2.19
N SER A 369 -3.25 -30.13 2.70
CA SER A 369 -1.81 -30.04 2.46
C SER A 369 -1.10 -29.92 3.81
N LEU A 370 -0.20 -30.85 4.09
CA LEU A 370 0.52 -30.98 5.35
C LEU A 370 2.02 -30.68 5.17
N PRO A 371 2.78 -30.44 6.26
CA PRO A 371 4.22 -30.29 6.15
C PRO A 371 4.85 -31.59 5.60
N SER A 372 5.72 -31.45 4.60
CA SER A 372 6.49 -32.58 4.06
C SER A 372 7.59 -33.03 5.03
N TYR A 373 8.20 -34.18 4.73
CA TYR A 373 9.39 -34.67 5.43
C TYR A 373 10.53 -33.64 5.34
N PRO A 374 11.29 -33.35 6.42
CA PRO A 374 11.27 -34.04 7.73
C PRO A 374 10.20 -33.56 8.72
N ARG A 375 9.60 -32.36 8.52
CA ARG A 375 8.71 -31.70 9.50
C ARG A 375 7.51 -32.56 9.88
N ARG A 376 6.72 -32.99 8.87
CA ARG A 376 5.47 -33.77 9.04
C ARG A 376 4.38 -33.03 9.84
N ALA A 377 3.16 -33.57 9.84
CA ALA A 377 2.13 -33.23 10.82
C ALA A 377 2.14 -34.29 11.93
N GLU A 378 2.35 -33.87 13.17
CA GLU A 378 2.49 -34.76 14.33
C GLU A 378 1.17 -34.90 15.12
N LEU A 379 0.73 -36.15 15.31
CA LEU A 379 -0.45 -36.49 16.12
C LEU A 379 -0.06 -37.41 17.28
N VAL A 380 0.06 -36.86 18.48
CA VAL A 380 0.31 -37.59 19.72
C VAL A 380 -1.03 -37.89 20.40
N GLN A 381 -1.40 -39.17 20.48
CA GLN A 381 -2.69 -39.62 21.04
C GLN A 381 -3.93 -38.90 20.47
N SER A 382 -3.84 -38.41 19.23
CA SER A 382 -4.79 -37.48 18.61
C SER A 382 -5.35 -38.07 17.31
N THR A 383 -6.43 -37.47 16.80
CA THR A 383 -7.20 -37.99 15.65
C THR A 383 -7.16 -37.02 14.46
N LEU A 384 -6.79 -37.52 13.27
CA LEU A 384 -7.01 -36.86 11.98
C LEU A 384 -8.15 -37.58 11.26
N THR A 385 -9.15 -36.83 10.77
CA THR A 385 -10.20 -37.35 9.89
C THR A 385 -10.16 -36.67 8.52
N LEU A 386 -10.23 -37.48 7.47
CA LEU A 386 -10.36 -37.06 6.08
C LEU A 386 -11.49 -37.86 5.45
N HIS A 387 -12.74 -37.44 5.70
CA HIS A 387 -13.93 -38.27 5.43
C HIS A 387 -15.06 -37.56 4.68
N GLY A 388 -15.57 -38.16 3.61
CA GLY A 388 -16.78 -37.67 2.92
C GLY A 388 -16.54 -36.44 2.04
N ASN A 389 -15.30 -36.20 1.60
CA ASN A 389 -14.93 -35.01 0.85
C ASN A 389 -14.84 -35.28 -0.66
N ALA A 390 -15.25 -34.30 -1.47
CA ALA A 390 -14.99 -34.25 -2.92
C ALA A 390 -13.86 -33.26 -3.25
N GLY A 391 -12.89 -33.71 -4.04
CA GLY A 391 -11.75 -32.94 -4.54
C GLY A 391 -11.61 -33.01 -6.06
N SER A 392 -10.68 -32.23 -6.62
CA SER A 392 -10.25 -32.36 -8.02
C SER A 392 -8.76 -32.07 -8.21
N GLY A 393 -8.20 -32.58 -9.30
CA GLY A 393 -6.76 -32.54 -9.59
C GLY A 393 -6.10 -33.92 -9.43
N PRO A 394 -4.77 -33.98 -9.26
CA PRO A 394 -4.02 -35.24 -9.25
C PRO A 394 -4.08 -35.98 -7.90
N VAL A 395 -4.27 -35.26 -6.77
CA VAL A 395 -4.25 -35.84 -5.42
C VAL A 395 -5.28 -35.16 -4.50
N VAL A 396 -5.81 -35.91 -3.53
CA VAL A 396 -6.68 -35.40 -2.46
C VAL A 396 -5.87 -34.72 -1.36
N MET A 397 -4.69 -35.27 -1.05
CA MET A 397 -3.80 -34.83 0.02
C MET A 397 -2.34 -34.77 -0.45
N ASP A 398 -1.54 -33.89 0.15
CA ASP A 398 -0.07 -33.98 0.12
C ASP A 398 0.56 -33.65 1.49
N GLY A 399 1.88 -33.83 1.60
CA GLY A 399 2.61 -33.85 2.87
C GLY A 399 2.57 -35.21 3.56
N THR A 400 3.05 -35.29 4.81
CA THR A 400 3.18 -36.57 5.52
C THR A 400 2.76 -36.50 6.98
N VAL A 401 2.06 -37.54 7.45
CA VAL A 401 1.57 -37.67 8.83
C VAL A 401 2.56 -38.49 9.68
N ALA A 402 2.92 -37.96 10.85
CA ALA A 402 3.64 -38.67 11.91
C ALA A 402 2.67 -38.98 13.07
N LEU A 403 2.54 -40.26 13.43
CA LEU A 403 1.64 -40.70 14.49
C LEU A 403 2.44 -41.11 15.74
N GLY A 404 2.26 -40.40 16.86
CA GLY A 404 2.98 -40.60 18.12
C GLY A 404 2.14 -41.23 19.23
N GLY A 405 2.78 -42.06 20.06
CA GLY A 405 2.16 -42.72 21.22
C GLY A 405 1.09 -43.76 20.88
N THR A 406 0.47 -44.34 21.90
CA THR A 406 -0.68 -45.26 21.75
C THR A 406 -2.00 -44.48 21.70
N GLY A 407 -2.98 -44.98 20.94
CA GLY A 407 -4.29 -44.33 20.75
C GLY A 407 -4.36 -43.34 19.58
N ARG A 408 -3.26 -43.14 18.84
CA ARG A 408 -3.18 -42.35 17.60
C ARG A 408 -4.16 -42.83 16.52
N LYS A 409 -4.83 -41.92 15.78
CA LYS A 409 -5.77 -42.29 14.71
C LYS A 409 -5.67 -41.38 13.49
N PHE A 410 -5.52 -41.97 12.30
CA PHE A 410 -5.78 -41.31 11.02
C PHE A 410 -6.88 -42.09 10.31
N VAL A 411 -8.04 -41.47 10.09
CA VAL A 411 -9.25 -42.12 9.58
C VAL A 411 -9.67 -41.51 8.24
N VAL A 412 -9.88 -42.36 7.23
CA VAL A 412 -10.07 -41.95 5.83
C VAL A 412 -11.28 -42.68 5.23
N GLY A 413 -12.20 -41.96 4.59
CA GLY A 413 -13.39 -42.60 4.00
C GLY A 413 -14.14 -41.72 3.00
N CYS A 414 -14.94 -42.33 2.14
CA CYS A 414 -15.90 -41.65 1.24
C CYS A 414 -15.31 -40.46 0.48
N LEU A 415 -14.13 -40.66 -0.11
CA LEU A 415 -13.48 -39.62 -0.90
C LEU A 415 -13.96 -39.69 -2.35
N MET A 416 -14.25 -38.53 -2.93
CA MET A 416 -14.43 -38.36 -4.37
C MET A 416 -13.29 -37.52 -4.93
N LEU A 417 -12.76 -37.90 -6.09
CA LEU A 417 -11.72 -37.17 -6.82
C LEU A 417 -12.11 -37.10 -8.29
N ASN A 418 -12.13 -35.90 -8.87
CA ASN A 418 -12.54 -35.67 -10.28
C ASN A 418 -13.93 -36.26 -10.61
N GLY A 419 -14.86 -36.19 -9.65
CA GLY A 419 -16.22 -36.75 -9.77
C GLY A 419 -16.33 -38.27 -9.61
N GLN A 420 -15.22 -39.00 -9.42
CA GLN A 420 -15.22 -40.45 -9.20
C GLN A 420 -15.06 -40.79 -7.71
N ALA A 421 -15.85 -41.74 -7.20
CA ALA A 421 -15.70 -42.26 -5.84
C ALA A 421 -14.45 -43.15 -5.73
N LEU A 422 -13.51 -42.78 -4.86
CA LEU A 422 -12.29 -43.53 -4.62
C LEU A 422 -12.58 -44.75 -3.73
N GLN A 423 -12.21 -45.93 -4.22
CA GLN A 423 -12.14 -47.13 -3.38
C GLN A 423 -10.91 -47.08 -2.45
N PRO A 424 -10.94 -47.72 -1.26
CA PRO A 424 -9.84 -47.64 -0.29
C PRO A 424 -8.43 -47.98 -0.81
N MET A 425 -8.33 -48.89 -1.79
CA MET A 425 -7.06 -49.24 -2.43
C MET A 425 -6.40 -48.04 -3.15
N HIS A 426 -7.21 -47.11 -3.65
CA HIS A 426 -6.77 -45.92 -4.39
C HIS A 426 -6.49 -44.70 -3.49
N TYR A 427 -6.70 -44.80 -2.17
CA TYR A 427 -6.39 -43.69 -1.25
C TYR A 427 -4.88 -43.35 -1.27
N ARG A 428 -4.00 -44.36 -1.39
CA ARG A 428 -2.55 -44.15 -1.46
C ARG A 428 -2.12 -43.44 -2.75
N SER A 429 -2.71 -43.78 -3.91
CA SER A 429 -2.42 -43.11 -5.18
C SER A 429 -3.03 -41.70 -5.24
N ALA A 430 -4.09 -41.43 -4.48
CA ALA A 430 -4.63 -40.08 -4.25
C ALA A 430 -3.81 -39.22 -3.27
N GLY A 431 -2.55 -39.59 -2.99
CA GLY A 431 -1.60 -38.81 -2.19
C GLY A 431 -1.65 -39.05 -0.67
N ILE A 432 -2.49 -39.98 -0.19
CA ILE A 432 -2.63 -40.23 1.25
C ILE A 432 -1.52 -41.16 1.74
N ILE A 433 -0.42 -40.56 2.17
CA ILE A 433 0.81 -41.23 2.60
C ILE A 433 0.87 -41.34 4.13
N GLY A 434 0.87 -42.58 4.63
CA GLY A 434 0.99 -42.92 6.05
C GLY A 434 0.38 -44.27 6.41
N GLU A 435 0.25 -44.53 7.71
CA GLU A 435 -0.72 -45.48 8.26
C GLU A 435 -2.08 -44.80 8.41
N PHE A 436 -3.15 -45.44 7.94
CA PHE A 436 -4.52 -44.95 8.11
C PHE A 436 -5.52 -46.10 8.21
N ARG A 437 -6.63 -45.84 8.91
CA ARG A 437 -7.78 -46.73 9.04
C ARG A 437 -8.84 -46.33 8.00
N PRO A 438 -9.11 -47.14 6.96
CA PRO A 438 -10.20 -46.88 6.05
C PRO A 438 -11.56 -47.12 6.75
N VAL A 439 -12.52 -46.21 6.55
CA VAL A 439 -13.92 -46.37 6.97
C VAL A 439 -14.82 -46.39 5.74
N ALA A 440 -15.80 -47.29 5.74
CA ALA A 440 -16.73 -47.50 4.63
C ALA A 440 -17.95 -46.56 4.72
N CYS A 441 -18.53 -46.25 3.56
CA CYS A 441 -19.62 -45.28 3.49
C CYS A 441 -20.93 -45.79 4.09
N GLY A 442 -21.66 -44.89 4.75
CA GLY A 442 -22.86 -45.20 5.51
C GLY A 442 -22.62 -45.78 6.90
N VAL A 443 -21.40 -46.21 7.23
CA VAL A 443 -21.07 -46.76 8.56
C VAL A 443 -21.01 -45.64 9.61
N CYS A 444 -21.66 -45.85 10.75
CA CYS A 444 -21.49 -45.01 11.93
C CYS A 444 -20.11 -45.28 12.54
N ASP A 445 -19.23 -44.28 12.58
CA ASP A 445 -17.96 -44.36 13.29
C ASP A 445 -17.74 -43.11 14.16
N ALA A 446 -17.46 -43.33 15.44
CA ALA A 446 -17.26 -42.26 16.41
C ALA A 446 -16.03 -41.40 16.08
N ASP A 447 -14.95 -42.00 15.58
CA ASP A 447 -13.71 -41.30 15.26
C ASP A 447 -13.87 -40.35 14.07
N VAL A 448 -14.89 -40.57 13.22
CA VAL A 448 -15.21 -39.76 12.04
C VAL A 448 -16.11 -38.56 12.37
N ARG A 449 -16.98 -38.68 13.37
CA ARG A 449 -18.08 -37.74 13.61
C ARG A 449 -18.00 -36.96 14.93
N CYS A 450 -17.28 -37.47 15.92
CA CYS A 450 -17.38 -36.97 17.29
C CYS A 450 -16.00 -36.62 17.85
N PHE A 451 -15.91 -35.51 18.58
CA PHE A 451 -14.69 -35.21 19.34
C PHE A 451 -14.56 -36.18 20.52
N ALA A 452 -13.60 -37.10 20.41
CA ALA A 452 -13.51 -38.26 21.29
C ALA A 452 -13.39 -37.91 22.78
N ALA A 453 -12.69 -36.81 23.12
CA ALA A 453 -12.40 -36.43 24.51
C ALA A 453 -13.66 -36.11 25.35
N VAL A 454 -14.75 -35.63 24.73
CA VAL A 454 -16.02 -35.31 25.41
C VAL A 454 -17.23 -36.02 24.76
N THR A 455 -17.01 -37.20 24.18
CA THR A 455 -18.09 -38.05 23.65
C THR A 455 -18.34 -39.25 24.57
N ARG A 456 -19.55 -39.37 25.11
CA ARG A 456 -19.94 -40.46 26.02
C ARG A 456 -20.38 -41.72 25.27
N ALA A 457 -21.07 -41.56 24.13
CA ALA A 457 -21.53 -42.66 23.28
C ALA A 457 -21.88 -42.17 21.86
N MET A 458 -22.03 -43.09 20.91
CA MET A 458 -22.66 -42.85 19.62
C MET A 458 -24.02 -43.57 19.56
N SER A 459 -25.04 -42.91 18.98
CA SER A 459 -26.35 -43.51 18.71
C SER A 459 -26.34 -44.34 17.42
N GLY A 460 -27.29 -45.27 17.29
CA GLY A 460 -27.50 -46.04 16.04
C GLY A 460 -27.86 -45.18 14.81
N SER A 461 -28.27 -43.93 15.02
CA SER A 461 -28.46 -42.90 13.97
C SER A 461 -27.17 -42.14 13.62
N CYS A 462 -26.00 -42.66 14.02
CA CYS A 462 -24.68 -42.04 13.87
C CYS A 462 -24.57 -40.63 14.50
N GLY A 463 -25.32 -40.33 15.55
CA GLY A 463 -25.27 -39.08 16.30
C GLY A 463 -24.41 -39.19 17.56
N CYS A 464 -23.65 -38.15 17.89
CA CYS A 464 -22.80 -38.11 19.07
C CYS A 464 -23.63 -37.78 20.32
N ARG A 465 -23.44 -38.53 21.41
CA ARG A 465 -24.01 -38.21 22.74
C ARG A 465 -22.90 -37.69 23.64
N CYS A 466 -22.91 -36.39 23.88
CA CYS A 466 -21.81 -35.69 24.54
C CYS A 466 -21.71 -36.02 26.03
N ALA A 467 -20.47 -36.03 26.54
CA ALA A 467 -20.16 -35.93 27.95
C ALA A 467 -20.45 -34.51 28.47
N GLU A 468 -20.16 -34.27 29.73
CA GLU A 468 -20.18 -32.92 30.29
C GLU A 468 -19.09 -32.06 29.63
N GLY A 469 -19.38 -30.77 29.39
CA GLY A 469 -18.51 -29.89 28.60
C GLY A 469 -18.52 -30.11 27.07
N GLY A 470 -19.26 -31.09 26.54
CA GLY A 470 -19.39 -31.31 25.10
C GLY A 470 -20.68 -30.72 24.51
N TYR A 471 -20.55 -29.95 23.42
CA TYR A 471 -21.64 -29.16 22.81
C TYR A 471 -21.86 -29.47 21.32
N GLY A 472 -23.08 -29.24 20.84
CA GLY A 472 -23.45 -29.41 19.42
C GLY A 472 -23.52 -30.86 18.95
N ARG A 473 -23.62 -31.06 17.62
CA ARG A 473 -23.82 -32.39 17.00
C ARG A 473 -22.57 -33.27 17.03
N ASP A 474 -21.39 -32.65 17.02
CA ASP A 474 -20.07 -33.29 16.94
C ASP A 474 -19.40 -33.40 18.33
N CYS A 475 -20.09 -32.95 19.40
CA CYS A 475 -19.59 -32.82 20.77
C CYS A 475 -18.30 -31.99 20.88
N LEU A 476 -18.30 -30.81 20.29
CA LEU A 476 -17.18 -29.87 20.39
C LEU A 476 -17.05 -29.33 21.82
N PRO A 477 -15.83 -29.08 22.32
CA PRO A 477 -15.60 -28.72 23.73
C PRO A 477 -15.95 -27.27 24.10
N VAL A 478 -16.34 -26.44 23.11
CA VAL A 478 -16.82 -25.07 23.32
C VAL A 478 -18.22 -24.92 22.73
N TYR A 479 -19.11 -24.25 23.47
CA TYR A 479 -20.39 -23.82 22.93
C TYR A 479 -20.19 -22.68 21.91
N LEU A 480 -20.39 -23.00 20.63
CA LEU A 480 -20.40 -22.01 19.55
C LEU A 480 -21.88 -21.65 19.28
N PRO A 481 -22.36 -20.45 19.67
CA PRO A 481 -23.75 -20.06 19.46
C PRO A 481 -24.06 -19.93 17.97
N HIS A 482 -25.26 -20.35 17.55
CA HIS A 482 -25.81 -19.90 16.28
C HIS A 482 -26.46 -18.53 16.50
N VAL A 483 -26.02 -17.54 15.74
CA VAL A 483 -26.48 -16.16 15.85
C VAL A 483 -27.50 -15.91 14.74
N ASP A 484 -28.77 -15.78 15.11
CA ASP A 484 -29.75 -15.13 14.24
C ASP A 484 -29.27 -13.69 14.02
N GLY A 485 -29.00 -13.31 12.77
CA GLY A 485 -28.44 -11.99 12.42
C GLY A 485 -29.43 -10.84 12.54
N CYS A 486 -29.32 -9.84 11.66
CA CYS A 486 -30.06 -8.57 11.77
C CYS A 486 -31.58 -8.75 11.70
N ASN A 487 -32.05 -9.87 11.15
CA ASN A 487 -33.44 -10.22 10.85
C ASN A 487 -34.41 -10.36 12.07
N ARG A 488 -33.99 -9.97 13.29
CA ARG A 488 -34.89 -9.81 14.45
C ARG A 488 -34.75 -8.51 15.23
N ALA A 489 -33.85 -7.60 14.85
CA ALA A 489 -33.89 -6.24 15.40
C ALA A 489 -35.17 -5.54 14.91
N PRO A 490 -36.09 -5.08 15.78
CA PRO A 490 -37.29 -4.39 15.33
C PRO A 490 -36.90 -3.13 14.55
N GLY A 491 -37.38 -3.02 13.30
CA GLY A 491 -37.26 -1.78 12.53
C GLY A 491 -37.87 -0.63 13.31
N MET A 492 -37.24 0.55 13.24
CA MET A 492 -37.60 1.72 14.05
C MET A 492 -39.11 1.98 13.99
N PRO A 493 -39.85 1.89 15.12
CA PRO A 493 -41.30 2.06 15.10
C PRO A 493 -41.63 3.49 14.67
N PRO A 494 -42.57 3.68 13.72
CA PRO A 494 -42.82 4.99 13.13
C PRO A 494 -43.35 5.98 14.18
N LEU A 495 -42.65 7.11 14.32
CA LEU A 495 -42.92 8.20 15.27
C LEU A 495 -44.29 8.87 15.01
N SER A 496 -45.34 8.21 15.42
CA SER A 496 -46.75 8.63 15.33
C SER A 496 -47.19 9.25 16.65
N HIS A 497 -46.59 10.39 17.00
CA HIS A 497 -46.79 11.04 18.30
C HIS A 497 -48.14 11.78 18.36
N THR A 498 -49.23 11.04 18.61
CA THR A 498 -50.59 11.60 18.82
C THR A 498 -51.07 11.26 20.23
N ALA A 499 -50.67 12.07 21.21
CA ALA A 499 -51.11 11.92 22.59
C ALA A 499 -52.51 12.54 22.79
N THR A 500 -53.56 11.72 22.71
CA THR A 500 -54.90 12.11 23.18
C THR A 500 -55.04 11.86 24.67
N LEU A 501 -55.05 12.94 25.46
CA LEU A 501 -55.36 12.91 26.89
C LEU A 501 -56.86 12.70 27.09
N THR A 502 -57.23 11.64 27.81
CA THR A 502 -58.62 11.41 28.25
C THR A 502 -58.67 11.39 29.77
N GLU A 503 -59.13 12.48 30.38
CA GLU A 503 -59.27 12.61 31.83
C GLU A 503 -60.58 11.97 32.30
N THR A 504 -60.51 10.82 32.96
CA THR A 504 -61.65 10.20 33.65
C THR A 504 -61.38 10.13 35.16
N ARG A 505 -62.14 10.93 35.93
CA ARG A 505 -61.97 11.07 37.38
C ARG A 505 -62.56 9.89 38.15
N SER A 506 -61.90 9.55 39.26
CA SER A 506 -62.35 8.55 40.22
C SER A 506 -63.44 9.08 41.18
N PRO A 507 -64.37 8.21 41.62
CA PRO A 507 -65.14 8.41 42.83
C PRO A 507 -64.64 7.49 43.97
N THR A 508 -64.00 8.14 44.94
CA THR A 508 -63.58 7.70 46.28
C THR A 508 -64.31 6.49 46.91
N PRO A 509 -63.59 5.43 47.34
CA PRO A 509 -64.10 4.42 48.28
C PRO A 509 -63.96 4.88 49.74
N THR A 510 -65.00 4.68 50.55
CA THR A 510 -65.11 5.21 51.93
C THR A 510 -64.38 4.34 52.96
N TRP A 511 -63.59 4.97 53.84
CA TRP A 511 -62.94 4.35 55.00
C TRP A 511 -63.88 4.22 56.22
N THR A 512 -63.52 3.36 57.20
CA THR A 512 -63.63 3.50 58.70
C THR A 512 -63.88 2.13 59.40
N PRO A 513 -63.65 1.96 60.73
CA PRO A 513 -62.55 2.52 61.57
C PRO A 513 -62.01 1.61 62.73
N THR A 514 -60.81 1.94 63.25
CA THR A 514 -60.37 1.84 64.69
C THR A 514 -60.28 0.46 65.39
N PRO A 515 -59.74 0.32 66.65
CA PRO A 515 -59.09 1.33 67.53
C PRO A 515 -57.67 1.01 68.09
N THR A 516 -56.88 2.09 68.27
CA THR A 516 -55.90 2.50 69.35
C THR A 516 -55.40 1.53 70.44
N PRO A 517 -54.21 1.76 71.06
CA PRO A 517 -53.39 3.00 71.14
C PRO A 517 -51.95 2.82 70.54
N SER A 518 -50.79 3.39 70.95
CA SER A 518 -50.33 4.17 72.14
C SER A 518 -49.01 4.96 71.90
N LEU A 519 -48.54 5.67 72.95
CA LEU A 519 -47.29 6.42 73.17
C LEU A 519 -45.97 5.66 72.82
N SER A 520 -44.80 6.29 72.54
CA SER A 520 -44.40 7.73 72.52
C SER A 520 -43.08 8.03 71.77
N THR A 521 -43.00 9.25 71.19
CA THR A 521 -41.79 10.04 70.81
C THR A 521 -40.86 9.54 69.67
N PRO A 522 -40.15 10.45 68.95
CA PRO A 522 -39.76 10.20 67.56
C PRO A 522 -38.26 9.91 67.33
N HIS A 523 -37.98 8.99 66.41
CA HIS A 523 -36.70 8.87 65.68
C HIS A 523 -36.98 8.74 64.17
N TYR A 524 -36.22 9.48 63.35
CA TYR A 524 -36.32 9.45 61.88
C TYR A 524 -35.47 8.31 61.31
N SER A 525 -36.09 7.24 60.81
CA SER A 525 -35.39 6.23 60.01
C SER A 525 -36.30 5.48 59.04
N SER A 526 -35.99 5.57 57.74
CA SER A 526 -36.31 4.59 56.67
C SER A 526 -37.68 3.89 56.71
N THR A 527 -38.70 4.50 56.09
CA THR A 527 -39.91 3.78 55.68
C THR A 527 -39.57 2.63 54.73
N HIS A 528 -39.84 1.40 55.16
CA HIS A 528 -39.70 0.21 54.33
C HIS A 528 -40.86 0.05 53.34
N TYR A 529 -40.54 -0.60 52.22
CA TYR A 529 -41.42 -1.24 51.23
C TYR A 529 -42.86 -1.57 51.68
N SER A 530 -43.83 -1.07 50.90
CA SER A 530 -45.08 -1.79 50.61
C SER A 530 -44.97 -2.45 49.22
N LEU A 531 -45.62 -3.60 49.01
CA LEU A 531 -45.43 -4.38 47.77
C LEU A 531 -46.14 -3.79 46.55
N THR A 532 -45.44 -3.95 45.42
CA THR A 532 -45.92 -4.16 44.04
C THR A 532 -47.44 -4.21 43.81
N GLU A 533 -47.97 -3.18 43.14
CA GLU A 533 -49.19 -3.35 42.34
C GLU A 533 -48.84 -4.03 41.00
N THR A 534 -49.42 -5.20 40.74
CA THR A 534 -49.24 -5.93 39.48
C THR A 534 -50.28 -5.49 38.45
N LEU A 535 -49.84 -4.69 37.47
CA LEU A 535 -50.62 -4.33 36.28
C LEU A 535 -51.10 -5.59 35.54
N GLN A 536 -52.41 -5.87 35.60
CA GLN A 536 -53.03 -6.95 34.83
C GLN A 536 -53.17 -6.56 33.36
N VAL A 537 -52.12 -6.80 32.58
CA VAL A 537 -52.21 -6.76 31.11
C VAL A 537 -52.89 -8.05 30.63
N THR A 538 -54.16 -7.94 30.22
CA THR A 538 -54.94 -9.07 29.67
C THR A 538 -54.48 -9.39 28.24
N VAL A 539 -53.34 -10.07 28.11
CA VAL A 539 -52.84 -10.54 26.81
C VAL A 539 -53.82 -11.58 26.24
N THR A 540 -54.50 -11.22 25.15
CA THR A 540 -55.36 -12.15 24.42
C THR A 540 -54.49 -12.96 23.45
N GLU A 541 -53.83 -14.00 23.95
CA GLU A 541 -53.10 -14.95 23.08
C GLU A 541 -54.10 -15.75 22.23
N THR A 542 -54.29 -15.34 20.99
CA THR A 542 -54.94 -16.18 19.98
C THR A 542 -54.00 -17.34 19.63
N LEU A 543 -54.20 -18.48 20.30
CA LEU A 543 -53.52 -19.74 20.00
C LEU A 543 -53.74 -20.15 18.53
N PHE A 544 -52.79 -19.79 17.66
CA PHE A 544 -52.76 -20.34 16.30
C PHE A 544 -52.50 -21.84 16.36
N PRO A 545 -53.19 -22.65 15.53
CA PRO A 545 -53.35 -24.07 15.80
C PRO A 545 -52.04 -24.86 15.67
N THR A 546 -51.81 -25.74 16.65
CA THR A 546 -50.69 -26.67 16.73
C THR A 546 -50.67 -27.62 15.53
N ARG A 547 -50.03 -27.20 14.44
CA ARG A 547 -49.87 -28.02 13.23
C ARG A 547 -48.87 -29.14 13.51
N THR A 548 -49.36 -30.28 13.99
CA THR A 548 -48.58 -31.51 14.16
C THR A 548 -47.84 -31.86 12.85
N PRO A 549 -46.50 -31.88 12.84
CA PRO A 549 -45.75 -32.19 11.64
C PRO A 549 -45.72 -33.71 11.43
N THR A 550 -46.77 -34.24 10.79
CA THR A 550 -46.82 -35.64 10.31
C THR A 550 -45.91 -35.80 9.09
N ALA A 551 -44.61 -35.57 9.29
CA ALA A 551 -43.58 -35.59 8.25
C ALA A 551 -43.23 -37.04 7.87
N SER A 552 -44.04 -37.62 6.98
CA SER A 552 -43.71 -38.86 6.28
C SER A 552 -42.37 -38.71 5.54
N VAL A 553 -41.44 -39.64 5.77
CA VAL A 553 -40.06 -39.56 5.26
C VAL A 553 -40.01 -39.88 3.75
N SER A 554 -40.30 -38.87 2.92
CA SER A 554 -39.98 -38.92 1.48
C SER A 554 -38.55 -38.42 1.25
N SER A 555 -37.73 -39.27 0.63
CA SER A 555 -36.28 -39.08 0.49
C SER A 555 -35.85 -38.12 -0.64
N THR A 556 -36.46 -36.94 -0.71
CA THR A 556 -35.99 -35.83 -1.52
C THR A 556 -35.26 -34.82 -0.63
N LEU A 557 -33.97 -34.57 -0.89
CA LEU A 557 -33.23 -33.53 -0.17
C LEU A 557 -33.92 -32.18 -0.38
N TRP A 558 -34.23 -31.48 0.71
CA TRP A 558 -34.79 -30.13 0.65
C TRP A 558 -33.66 -29.16 0.32
N TRP A 559 -33.73 -28.53 -0.86
CA TRP A 559 -32.67 -27.68 -1.40
C TRP A 559 -32.36 -26.45 -0.52
N SER A 560 -33.29 -26.05 0.34
CA SER A 560 -33.10 -25.04 1.40
C SER A 560 -31.90 -25.30 2.31
N ASP A 561 -31.54 -26.56 2.55
CA ASP A 561 -30.42 -26.94 3.43
C ASP A 561 -29.08 -26.98 2.68
N VAL A 562 -29.10 -26.86 1.34
CA VAL A 562 -27.92 -26.90 0.48
C VAL A 562 -27.37 -25.48 0.30
N ALA A 563 -26.05 -25.31 0.44
CA ALA A 563 -25.40 -24.02 0.23
C ALA A 563 -25.59 -23.51 -1.21
N CYS A 564 -25.82 -22.19 -1.36
CA CYS A 564 -25.94 -21.54 -2.66
C CYS A 564 -24.63 -21.60 -3.46
N PRO A 565 -24.65 -21.84 -4.79
CA PRO A 565 -23.43 -21.86 -5.59
C PRO A 565 -22.95 -20.46 -6.01
N THR A 566 -21.69 -20.33 -6.38
CA THR A 566 -21.23 -19.22 -7.23
C THR A 566 -21.88 -19.27 -8.61
N LEU A 567 -22.01 -18.08 -9.20
CA LEU A 567 -22.42 -17.87 -10.57
C LEU A 567 -21.19 -17.91 -11.47
N ALA A 568 -21.18 -18.81 -12.46
CA ALA A 568 -20.21 -18.74 -13.53
C ALA A 568 -20.63 -17.62 -14.50
N VAL A 569 -19.88 -16.51 -14.50
CA VAL A 569 -20.13 -15.36 -15.37
C VAL A 569 -19.16 -15.42 -16.56
N THR A 570 -19.70 -15.43 -17.78
CA THR A 570 -18.90 -15.40 -19.02
C THR A 570 -19.43 -14.33 -19.98
N THR A 571 -18.67 -14.02 -21.03
CA THR A 571 -19.02 -12.98 -22.01
C THR A 571 -18.86 -13.49 -23.44
N THR A 572 -19.59 -12.90 -24.38
CA THR A 572 -19.37 -13.12 -25.83
C THR A 572 -18.29 -12.19 -26.43
N ALA A 573 -17.39 -11.67 -25.59
CA ALA A 573 -16.22 -10.90 -26.00
C ALA A 573 -15.03 -11.83 -26.34
N ALA A 574 -14.11 -11.35 -27.17
CA ALA A 574 -12.94 -12.13 -27.56
C ALA A 574 -11.99 -12.28 -26.36
N GLY A 575 -11.69 -13.52 -25.96
CA GLY A 575 -10.88 -13.79 -24.75
C GLY A 575 -11.65 -13.73 -23.43
N GLY A 576 -12.99 -13.70 -23.45
CA GLY A 576 -13.85 -13.92 -22.27
C GLY A 576 -14.04 -12.73 -21.33
N SER A 577 -13.18 -11.71 -21.38
CA SER A 577 -13.35 -10.40 -20.71
C SER A 577 -13.97 -9.38 -21.65
N LEU A 578 -14.85 -8.50 -21.17
CA LEU A 578 -15.23 -7.29 -21.91
C LEU A 578 -14.06 -6.32 -21.99
N ALA A 579 -13.89 -5.65 -23.13
CA ALA A 579 -13.03 -4.47 -23.26
C ALA A 579 -13.88 -3.17 -23.28
N GLN A 580 -13.25 -2.03 -22.97
CA GLN A 580 -13.85 -0.70 -23.16
C GLN A 580 -14.35 -0.51 -24.60
N ASN A 581 -13.60 -0.97 -25.62
CA ASN A 581 -14.04 -0.98 -27.02
C ASN A 581 -15.32 -1.80 -27.29
N ASP A 582 -15.56 -2.92 -26.58
CA ASP A 582 -16.80 -3.69 -26.74
C ASP A 582 -18.03 -2.85 -26.34
N ILE A 583 -17.94 -2.15 -25.21
CA ILE A 583 -19.01 -1.31 -24.67
C ILE A 583 -19.23 -0.06 -25.54
N ARG A 584 -18.18 0.48 -26.16
CA ARG A 584 -18.28 1.60 -27.11
C ARG A 584 -18.97 1.23 -28.43
N GLY A 585 -19.13 -0.07 -28.73
CA GLY A 585 -19.65 -0.57 -30.00
C GLY A 585 -18.59 -0.69 -31.09
N GLY A 586 -17.37 -1.09 -30.72
CA GLY A 586 -16.23 -1.23 -31.63
C GLY A 586 -16.42 -2.30 -32.70
N GLY A 587 -16.89 -1.90 -33.88
CA GLY A 587 -16.81 -2.66 -35.14
C GLY A 587 -17.69 -3.90 -35.29
N SER A 588 -18.16 -4.52 -34.21
CA SER A 588 -19.03 -5.69 -34.28
C SER A 588 -20.51 -5.32 -34.29
N ALA A 589 -21.25 -5.80 -35.29
CA ALA A 589 -22.70 -5.64 -35.38
C ALA A 589 -23.49 -6.56 -34.41
N VAL A 590 -22.81 -7.52 -33.75
CA VAL A 590 -23.44 -8.45 -32.80
C VAL A 590 -23.29 -7.87 -31.38
N PRO A 591 -24.40 -7.55 -30.69
CA PRO A 591 -24.33 -7.02 -29.32
C PRO A 591 -23.70 -8.06 -28.38
N LYS A 592 -22.74 -7.63 -27.57
CA LYS A 592 -22.14 -8.49 -26.55
C LYS A 592 -23.17 -8.90 -25.50
N ARG A 593 -23.00 -10.11 -24.96
CA ARG A 593 -23.84 -10.63 -23.88
C ARG A 593 -22.99 -11.04 -22.68
N LEU A 594 -23.49 -10.74 -21.49
CA LEU A 594 -23.11 -11.40 -20.26
C LEU A 594 -23.96 -12.66 -20.12
N MET A 595 -23.34 -13.78 -19.78
CA MET A 595 -24.00 -15.05 -19.53
C MET A 595 -23.73 -15.42 -18.06
N VAL A 596 -24.79 -15.74 -17.31
CA VAL A 596 -24.73 -16.06 -15.89
C VAL A 596 -25.31 -17.45 -15.69
N ALA A 597 -24.44 -18.41 -15.40
CA ALA A 597 -24.77 -19.83 -15.32
C ALA A 597 -24.72 -20.34 -13.88
N LEU A 598 -25.76 -21.10 -13.50
CA LEU A 598 -25.74 -21.96 -12.32
C LEU A 598 -25.00 -23.27 -12.65
N PRO A 599 -24.10 -23.76 -11.78
CA PRO A 599 -23.51 -25.08 -11.95
C PRO A 599 -24.57 -26.18 -11.72
N PRO A 600 -24.55 -27.29 -12.47
CA PRO A 600 -25.36 -28.46 -12.15
C PRO A 600 -25.08 -28.95 -10.72
N PRO A 601 -26.09 -29.43 -9.96
CA PRO A 601 -27.47 -29.70 -10.38
C PRO A 601 -28.45 -28.51 -10.27
N PHE A 602 -28.00 -27.34 -9.82
CA PHE A 602 -28.87 -26.18 -9.54
C PHE A 602 -29.59 -25.67 -10.79
N ARG A 603 -30.75 -25.05 -10.58
CA ARG A 603 -31.59 -24.45 -11.64
C ARG A 603 -32.17 -23.13 -11.17
N TRP A 604 -32.40 -22.21 -12.09
CA TRP A 604 -33.08 -20.96 -11.82
C TRP A 604 -34.56 -21.22 -11.48
N ALA A 605 -35.09 -20.49 -10.51
CA ALA A 605 -36.51 -20.48 -10.18
C ALA A 605 -37.36 -20.15 -11.41
N ARG A 606 -38.64 -20.55 -11.42
CA ARG A 606 -39.55 -20.33 -12.56
C ARG A 606 -40.08 -18.89 -12.67
N ASP A 607 -39.60 -17.99 -11.83
CA ASP A 607 -40.05 -16.60 -11.78
C ASP A 607 -39.85 -15.88 -13.15
N PRO A 608 -40.88 -15.22 -13.71
CA PRO A 608 -40.74 -14.43 -14.94
C PRO A 608 -39.92 -13.14 -14.75
N GLN A 609 -39.85 -12.58 -13.53
CA GLN A 609 -39.13 -11.35 -13.19
C GLN A 609 -37.80 -11.61 -12.47
N ILE A 610 -37.25 -12.83 -12.52
CA ILE A 610 -36.01 -13.27 -11.84
C ILE A 610 -34.83 -12.27 -11.83
N GLY A 611 -34.73 -11.39 -12.84
CA GLY A 611 -33.77 -10.29 -12.87
C GLY A 611 -33.84 -9.30 -11.70
N THR A 612 -34.98 -9.20 -10.98
CA THR A 612 -35.11 -8.35 -9.78
C THR A 612 -34.27 -8.83 -8.60
N HIS A 613 -33.89 -10.12 -8.58
CA HIS A 613 -32.97 -10.68 -7.60
C HIS A 613 -31.50 -10.46 -7.95
N LEU A 614 -31.17 -9.97 -9.15
CA LEU A 614 -29.80 -9.75 -9.60
C LEU A 614 -29.43 -8.26 -9.51
N SER A 615 -28.35 -7.96 -8.79
CA SER A 615 -27.83 -6.60 -8.59
C SER A 615 -26.35 -6.50 -8.96
N PHE A 616 -25.93 -5.31 -9.41
CA PHE A 616 -24.56 -5.01 -9.81
C PHE A 616 -23.87 -4.13 -8.77
N VAL A 617 -22.81 -4.65 -8.15
CA VAL A 617 -21.99 -3.95 -7.13
C VAL A 617 -20.61 -3.66 -7.72
N PRO A 618 -20.13 -2.41 -7.69
CA PRO A 618 -18.78 -2.09 -8.18
C PRO A 618 -17.73 -2.46 -7.13
N VAL A 619 -16.64 -3.12 -7.57
CA VAL A 619 -15.51 -3.50 -6.70
C VAL A 619 -14.52 -2.33 -6.53
N SER A 620 -14.42 -1.49 -7.56
CA SER A 620 -13.62 -0.26 -7.58
C SER A 620 -14.44 0.97 -7.18
N THR A 621 -13.78 2.08 -6.88
CA THR A 621 -14.45 3.40 -6.93
C THR A 621 -14.97 3.63 -8.34
N ALA A 622 -16.30 3.56 -8.51
CA ALA A 622 -16.94 3.51 -9.82
C ALA A 622 -16.62 4.78 -10.63
N GLN A 623 -15.96 4.62 -11.79
CA GLN A 623 -15.45 5.75 -12.56
C GLN A 623 -16.62 6.55 -13.15
N PRO A 624 -16.56 7.90 -13.16
CA PRO A 624 -17.71 8.74 -13.58
C PRO A 624 -18.04 8.64 -15.08
N ARG A 625 -17.15 8.05 -15.90
CA ARG A 625 -17.41 7.63 -17.29
C ARG A 625 -17.44 6.09 -17.47
N GLY A 626 -17.21 5.34 -16.40
CA GLY A 626 -17.35 3.88 -16.31
C GLY A 626 -18.71 3.48 -15.75
N PHE A 627 -18.75 2.47 -14.88
CA PHE A 627 -19.96 2.01 -14.18
C PHE A 627 -20.55 3.06 -13.19
N GLY A 628 -19.77 4.07 -12.79
CA GLY A 628 -20.28 5.21 -12.03
C GLY A 628 -21.10 6.18 -12.89
N GLY A 629 -20.90 6.15 -14.21
CA GLY A 629 -21.55 7.02 -15.18
C GLY A 629 -22.87 6.48 -15.77
N PRO A 630 -23.37 7.11 -16.85
CA PRO A 630 -24.65 6.76 -17.48
C PRO A 630 -24.74 5.30 -17.93
N TRP A 631 -23.63 4.69 -18.36
CA TRP A 631 -23.61 3.29 -18.76
C TRP A 631 -23.92 2.33 -17.61
N GLY A 632 -23.45 2.60 -16.39
CA GLY A 632 -23.81 1.77 -15.24
C GLY A 632 -25.29 1.83 -14.91
N ALA A 633 -25.94 2.98 -15.12
CA ALA A 633 -27.40 3.09 -15.02
C ALA A 633 -28.12 2.31 -16.14
N MET A 634 -27.59 2.34 -17.38
CA MET A 634 -28.10 1.50 -18.47
C MET A 634 -27.96 0.00 -18.17
N LEU A 635 -26.84 -0.43 -17.55
CA LEU A 635 -26.62 -1.83 -17.19
C LEU A 635 -27.53 -2.28 -16.04
N ARG A 636 -27.72 -1.44 -15.01
CA ARG A 636 -28.65 -1.71 -13.89
C ARG A 636 -30.11 -1.79 -14.33
N ASN A 637 -30.49 -1.08 -15.40
CA ASN A 637 -31.83 -1.12 -15.99
C ASN A 637 -31.97 -2.15 -17.14
N ALA A 638 -30.93 -2.93 -17.47
CA ALA A 638 -30.98 -3.87 -18.58
C ALA A 638 -31.76 -5.15 -18.21
N THR A 639 -32.52 -5.69 -19.17
CA THR A 639 -33.44 -6.81 -18.94
C THR A 639 -32.75 -8.18 -19.07
N TRP A 640 -32.71 -8.94 -17.98
CA TRP A 640 -32.29 -10.34 -17.97
C TRP A 640 -33.26 -11.23 -18.77
N VAL A 641 -32.72 -12.14 -19.58
CA VAL A 641 -33.45 -13.10 -20.42
C VAL A 641 -32.92 -14.52 -20.18
N ARG A 642 -33.72 -15.55 -20.39
CA ARG A 642 -33.26 -16.96 -20.30
C ARG A 642 -32.58 -17.39 -21.59
N ASN A 643 -31.45 -18.08 -21.52
CA ASN A 643 -30.72 -18.59 -22.69
C ASN A 643 -31.62 -19.58 -23.48
N ALA A 644 -31.72 -19.42 -24.80
CA ALA A 644 -32.57 -20.25 -25.64
C ALA A 644 -32.20 -21.75 -25.64
N THR A 645 -30.93 -22.09 -25.42
CA THR A 645 -30.42 -23.47 -25.34
C THR A 645 -30.52 -24.08 -23.94
N ASN A 646 -30.37 -23.26 -22.90
CA ASN A 646 -30.28 -23.70 -21.50
C ASN A 646 -31.10 -22.80 -20.54
N PRO A 647 -32.43 -22.66 -20.75
CA PRO A 647 -33.26 -21.66 -20.07
C PRO A 647 -33.48 -21.93 -18.57
N SER A 648 -33.10 -23.12 -18.10
CA SER A 648 -33.19 -23.56 -16.71
C SER A 648 -31.92 -23.32 -15.90
N THR A 649 -30.76 -23.08 -16.54
CA THR A 649 -29.45 -22.94 -15.87
C THR A 649 -28.68 -21.69 -16.27
N VAL A 650 -29.00 -21.05 -17.41
CA VAL A 650 -28.28 -19.87 -17.90
C VAL A 650 -29.23 -18.69 -18.13
N LEU A 651 -28.91 -17.56 -17.50
CA LEU A 651 -29.45 -16.24 -17.82
C LEU A 651 -28.48 -15.48 -18.73
N GLU A 652 -29.02 -14.60 -19.57
CA GLU A 652 -28.29 -13.72 -20.47
C GLU A 652 -28.72 -12.26 -20.26
N LEU A 653 -27.78 -11.35 -20.44
CA LEU A 653 -28.01 -9.91 -20.47
C LEU A 653 -27.32 -9.30 -21.68
N ALA A 654 -28.04 -8.52 -22.48
CA ALA A 654 -27.43 -7.72 -23.54
C ALA A 654 -26.63 -6.56 -22.91
N VAL A 655 -25.34 -6.47 -23.22
CA VAL A 655 -24.46 -5.40 -22.72
C VAL A 655 -24.84 -4.10 -23.44
N PRO A 656 -25.24 -3.03 -22.72
CA PRO A 656 -25.61 -1.77 -23.36
C PRO A 656 -24.42 -1.14 -24.10
N VAL A 657 -24.65 -0.63 -25.30
CA VAL A 657 -23.63 0.11 -26.07
C VAL A 657 -23.67 1.59 -25.69
N HIS A 658 -22.56 2.14 -25.22
CA HIS A 658 -22.44 3.55 -24.84
C HIS A 658 -21.10 4.14 -25.31
N ARG A 659 -21.14 4.97 -26.37
CA ARG A 659 -19.96 5.62 -26.96
C ARG A 659 -19.18 6.52 -25.98
N GLY A 660 -19.83 7.03 -24.93
CA GLY A 660 -19.20 7.86 -23.90
C GLY A 660 -18.46 7.08 -22.81
N TYR A 661 -18.44 5.75 -22.88
CA TYR A 661 -17.81 4.90 -21.87
C TYR A 661 -16.28 5.09 -21.88
N PHE A 662 -15.70 5.45 -20.74
CA PHE A 662 -14.26 5.60 -20.54
C PHE A 662 -13.86 5.12 -19.14
N ILE A 663 -12.83 4.28 -19.10
CA ILE A 663 -12.16 3.80 -17.88
C ILE A 663 -10.64 3.92 -18.06
N ALA A 664 -9.93 4.43 -17.04
CA ALA A 664 -8.47 4.62 -17.05
C ALA A 664 -7.68 3.43 -16.46
N ALA A 665 -8.41 2.45 -15.93
CA ALA A 665 -7.95 1.21 -15.33
C ALA A 665 -9.12 0.20 -15.36
N ASP A 666 -8.82 -1.09 -15.22
CA ASP A 666 -9.83 -2.16 -15.21
C ASP A 666 -10.94 -1.90 -14.16
N GLU A 667 -12.21 -2.10 -14.56
CA GLU A 667 -13.35 -2.11 -13.63
C GLU A 667 -13.87 -3.55 -13.45
N THR A 668 -13.81 -4.08 -12.23
CA THR A 668 -14.50 -5.31 -11.87
C THR A 668 -15.86 -5.00 -11.23
N ILE A 669 -16.88 -5.74 -11.67
CA ILE A 669 -18.25 -5.64 -11.20
C ILE A 669 -18.68 -7.01 -10.68
N VAL A 670 -19.22 -7.03 -9.45
CA VAL A 670 -19.84 -8.21 -8.85
C VAL A 670 -21.32 -8.23 -9.21
N ILE A 671 -21.80 -9.42 -9.58
CA ILE A 671 -23.21 -9.77 -9.71
C ILE A 671 -23.61 -10.47 -8.41
N ARG A 672 -24.42 -9.81 -7.59
CA ARG A 672 -25.04 -10.38 -6.38
C ARG A 672 -26.43 -10.89 -6.74
N CYS A 673 -26.77 -12.10 -6.30
CA CYS A 673 -28.05 -12.74 -6.59
C CYS A 673 -28.62 -13.45 -5.34
N ASP A 674 -29.90 -13.22 -5.05
CA ASP A 674 -30.58 -13.79 -3.87
C ASP A 674 -30.81 -15.31 -4.00
N ALA A 675 -30.78 -16.02 -2.87
CA ALA A 675 -31.14 -17.43 -2.79
C ALA A 675 -32.54 -17.76 -3.35
N ALA A 676 -33.48 -16.80 -3.28
CA ALA A 676 -34.83 -16.92 -3.82
C ALA A 676 -34.86 -17.15 -5.34
N ALA A 677 -33.84 -16.71 -6.07
CA ALA A 677 -33.70 -16.95 -7.50
C ALA A 677 -33.39 -18.42 -7.85
N VAL A 678 -33.05 -19.27 -6.88
CA VAL A 678 -32.75 -20.70 -7.10
C VAL A 678 -34.01 -21.56 -6.92
N SER A 679 -34.24 -22.48 -7.86
CA SER A 679 -35.39 -23.39 -7.87
C SER A 679 -35.36 -24.36 -6.70
N GLY A 680 -36.11 -24.06 -5.63
CA GLY A 680 -36.14 -24.82 -4.38
C GLY A 680 -35.41 -24.13 -3.22
N GLY A 681 -34.83 -22.95 -3.47
CA GLY A 681 -33.99 -22.22 -2.51
C GLY A 681 -32.60 -22.84 -2.34
N CYS A 682 -31.79 -22.15 -1.56
CA CYS A 682 -30.48 -22.58 -1.07
C CYS A 682 -30.10 -21.69 0.15
N LYS A 683 -29.04 -22.03 0.89
CA LYS A 683 -28.55 -21.23 2.02
C LYS A 683 -27.37 -20.33 1.61
N GLY A 684 -27.51 -19.02 1.80
CA GLY A 684 -26.48 -18.01 1.51
C GLY A 684 -26.91 -16.99 0.44
N VAL A 685 -25.93 -16.41 -0.25
CA VAL A 685 -26.11 -15.46 -1.36
C VAL A 685 -25.24 -15.94 -2.53
N LEU A 686 -25.76 -15.85 -3.76
CA LEU A 686 -25.01 -16.22 -4.95
C LEU A 686 -24.19 -15.02 -5.43
N LEU A 687 -22.89 -15.22 -5.63
CA LEU A 687 -21.99 -14.20 -6.18
C LEU A 687 -21.38 -14.67 -7.51
N GLY A 688 -21.18 -13.74 -8.42
CA GLY A 688 -20.32 -13.87 -9.60
C GLY A 688 -19.62 -12.54 -9.88
N PHE A 689 -18.63 -12.53 -10.77
CA PHE A 689 -17.93 -11.29 -11.13
C PHE A 689 -17.49 -11.29 -12.59
N PHE A 690 -17.31 -10.10 -13.16
CA PHE A 690 -16.67 -9.91 -14.45
C PHE A 690 -15.85 -8.62 -14.46
N THR A 691 -14.77 -8.61 -15.25
CA THR A 691 -13.88 -7.46 -15.39
C THR A 691 -14.01 -6.86 -16.79
N ILE A 692 -14.08 -5.54 -16.83
CA ILE A 692 -14.04 -4.71 -18.03
C ILE A 692 -12.64 -4.13 -18.14
N ARG A 693 -11.90 -4.50 -19.18
CA ARG A 693 -10.53 -4.04 -19.41
C ARG A 693 -10.50 -2.66 -20.06
N PHE A 694 -9.60 -1.79 -19.60
CA PHE A 694 -9.35 -0.51 -20.28
C PHE A 694 -8.55 -0.70 -21.58
N ASP A 695 -8.75 0.20 -22.55
CA ASP A 695 -8.07 0.12 -23.84
C ASP A 695 -6.62 0.62 -23.75
N THR A 696 -5.72 -0.20 -23.22
CA THR A 696 -4.30 -0.02 -23.58
C THR A 696 -4.12 -0.27 -25.08
N LEU A 697 -3.25 0.51 -25.73
CA LEU A 697 -2.53 0.04 -26.92
C LEU A 697 -1.15 -0.44 -26.44
N PRO A 698 -0.95 -1.74 -26.12
CA PRO A 698 0.30 -2.19 -25.51
C PRO A 698 1.50 -1.94 -26.42
N ALA A 699 1.30 -2.10 -27.74
CA ALA A 699 2.29 -1.80 -28.76
C ALA A 699 2.67 -0.31 -28.82
N ALA A 700 1.73 0.61 -28.61
CA ALA A 700 2.01 2.06 -28.64
C ALA A 700 2.74 2.53 -27.37
N ALA A 701 2.33 2.05 -26.20
CA ALA A 701 2.99 2.38 -24.94
C ALA A 701 4.41 1.80 -24.88
N SER A 702 4.59 0.53 -25.25
CA SER A 702 5.93 -0.09 -25.32
C SER A 702 6.83 0.55 -26.37
N ALA A 703 6.32 0.89 -27.55
CA ALA A 703 7.07 1.64 -28.56
C ALA A 703 7.49 3.03 -28.05
N LEU A 704 6.61 3.78 -27.37
CA LEU A 704 6.96 5.09 -26.82
C LEU A 704 8.00 4.98 -25.70
N SER A 705 7.90 3.96 -24.83
CA SER A 705 8.91 3.71 -23.78
C SER A 705 10.26 3.29 -24.38
N ALA A 706 10.28 2.58 -25.50
CA ALA A 706 11.51 2.24 -26.22
C ALA A 706 12.14 3.48 -26.89
N ILE A 707 11.35 4.28 -27.61
CA ILE A 707 11.80 5.52 -28.27
C ILE A 707 12.36 6.51 -27.24
N THR A 708 11.62 6.78 -26.17
CA THR A 708 12.05 7.70 -25.10
C THR A 708 13.32 7.20 -24.41
N GLY A 709 13.41 5.91 -24.08
CA GLY A 709 14.59 5.30 -23.48
C GLY A 709 15.84 5.37 -24.37
N VAL A 710 15.71 5.13 -25.67
CA VAL A 710 16.83 5.23 -26.63
C VAL A 710 17.32 6.67 -26.76
N VAL A 711 16.42 7.66 -26.89
CA VAL A 711 16.82 9.08 -26.99
C VAL A 711 17.46 9.56 -25.69
N ALA A 712 16.94 9.18 -24.52
CA ALA A 712 17.55 9.48 -23.22
C ALA A 712 18.94 8.84 -23.07
N GLY A 713 19.13 7.61 -23.55
CA GLY A 713 20.43 6.93 -23.58
C GLY A 713 21.46 7.67 -24.44
N ALA A 714 21.08 8.03 -25.67
CA ALA A 714 21.93 8.81 -26.57
C ALA A 714 22.27 10.20 -25.97
N ALA A 715 21.31 10.84 -25.31
CA ALA A 715 21.51 12.13 -24.65
C ALA A 715 22.54 12.05 -23.50
N ALA A 716 22.44 11.03 -22.63
CA ALA A 716 23.38 10.83 -21.54
C ALA A 716 24.82 10.60 -22.05
N VAL A 717 24.99 9.80 -23.10
CA VAL A 717 26.31 9.57 -23.73
C VAL A 717 26.85 10.86 -24.36
N ALA A 718 26.02 11.61 -25.10
CA ALA A 718 26.43 12.86 -25.74
C ALA A 718 26.91 13.91 -24.71
N VAL A 719 26.19 14.07 -23.59
CA VAL A 719 26.55 15.00 -22.51
C VAL A 719 27.88 14.64 -21.85
N VAL A 720 28.21 13.35 -21.70
CA VAL A 720 29.51 12.91 -21.16
C VAL A 720 30.65 13.15 -22.16
N VAL A 721 30.47 12.78 -23.44
CA VAL A 721 31.52 12.91 -24.48
C VAL A 721 31.89 14.38 -24.73
N THR A 722 30.88 15.22 -24.92
CA THR A 722 31.05 16.65 -25.22
C THR A 722 31.53 17.47 -24.02
N GLY A 723 31.43 16.93 -22.80
CA GLY A 723 31.72 17.65 -21.57
C GLY A 723 30.66 18.70 -21.23
N GLY A 724 29.40 18.25 -21.10
CA GLY A 724 28.24 19.05 -20.70
C GLY A 724 27.37 19.61 -21.83
N LEU A 725 27.75 19.44 -23.10
CA LEU A 725 27.12 20.07 -24.25
C LEU A 725 25.91 19.25 -24.76
N GLY A 726 24.77 19.46 -24.11
CA GLY A 726 23.50 18.75 -24.34
C GLY A 726 22.62 18.78 -23.08
N SER A 727 21.56 17.96 -23.04
CA SER A 727 20.70 17.82 -21.86
C SER A 727 20.08 16.44 -21.71
N VAL A 728 19.89 16.03 -20.46
CA VAL A 728 19.15 14.83 -20.03
C VAL A 728 17.97 15.22 -19.10
N LEU A 729 17.90 16.48 -18.66
CA LEU A 729 17.02 16.95 -17.59
C LEU A 729 15.53 16.86 -17.98
N GLU A 730 15.19 17.08 -19.24
CA GLU A 730 13.82 16.94 -19.76
C GLU A 730 13.33 15.49 -19.71
N MET A 731 14.21 14.52 -20.00
CA MET A 731 13.90 13.10 -19.90
C MET A 731 13.80 12.63 -18.45
N GLN A 732 14.62 13.19 -17.56
CA GLN A 732 14.49 12.97 -16.12
C GLN A 732 13.19 13.55 -15.56
N ALA A 733 12.72 14.70 -16.05
CA ALA A 733 11.43 15.28 -15.65
C ALA A 733 10.24 14.37 -16.02
N LEU A 734 10.25 13.74 -17.20
CA LEU A 734 9.29 12.67 -17.52
C LEU A 734 9.41 11.48 -16.55
N GLY A 735 10.64 11.10 -16.16
CA GLY A 735 10.89 10.09 -15.13
C GLY A 735 10.38 10.46 -13.73
N VAL A 736 10.27 11.76 -13.42
CA VAL A 736 9.62 12.28 -12.20
C VAL A 736 8.11 12.13 -12.31
N PHE A 737 7.50 12.54 -13.43
CA PHE A 737 6.06 12.41 -13.66
C PHE A 737 5.62 10.93 -13.58
N ALA A 738 6.36 10.02 -14.21
CA ALA A 738 6.11 8.57 -14.16
C ALA A 738 6.19 7.97 -12.74
N ARG A 739 6.84 8.66 -11.79
CA ARG A 739 6.95 8.28 -10.38
C ARG A 739 5.89 8.90 -9.48
N MET A 740 5.06 9.80 -9.98
CA MET A 740 4.00 10.44 -9.18
C MET A 740 2.94 9.41 -8.77
N SER A 741 2.38 9.61 -7.57
CA SER A 741 1.16 8.92 -7.11
C SER A 741 0.00 9.17 -8.09
N CYS A 742 -0.12 10.41 -8.58
CA CYS A 742 -1.10 10.84 -9.56
C CYS A 742 -0.84 10.41 -11.02
N ALA A 743 0.27 9.74 -11.34
CA ALA A 743 0.50 9.35 -12.74
C ALA A 743 -0.63 8.41 -13.24
N SER A 744 -1.02 8.53 -14.51
CA SER A 744 -1.97 7.58 -15.11
C SER A 744 -1.32 6.22 -15.41
N ALA A 745 -2.12 5.18 -15.64
CA ALA A 745 -1.58 3.87 -16.07
C ALA A 745 -0.81 3.99 -17.39
N GLN A 746 -1.36 4.75 -18.34
CA GLN A 746 -0.76 5.03 -19.65
C GLN A 746 0.52 5.88 -19.53
N GLU A 747 0.57 6.88 -18.65
CA GLU A 747 1.78 7.66 -18.37
C GLU A 747 2.93 6.77 -17.90
N ARG A 748 2.68 5.91 -16.89
CA ARG A 748 3.69 4.96 -16.38
C ARG A 748 4.14 3.96 -17.45
N ALA A 749 3.21 3.36 -18.18
CA ALA A 749 3.52 2.36 -19.20
C ALA A 749 4.33 2.94 -20.37
N SER A 750 4.00 4.15 -20.81
CA SER A 750 4.62 4.79 -21.97
C SER A 750 5.97 5.47 -21.69
N THR A 751 6.38 5.58 -20.43
CA THR A 751 7.64 6.21 -20.00
C THR A 751 8.48 5.33 -19.07
N ALA A 752 8.17 4.04 -18.96
CA ALA A 752 8.73 3.11 -17.95
C ALA A 752 10.27 3.05 -17.88
N ALA A 753 10.98 3.33 -18.99
CA ALA A 753 12.43 3.41 -19.02
C ALA A 753 13.02 4.68 -18.36
N LEU A 754 12.29 5.81 -18.37
CA LEU A 754 12.81 7.12 -17.99
C LEU A 754 13.14 7.29 -16.49
N PRO A 755 12.40 6.70 -15.54
CA PRO A 755 12.77 6.77 -14.12
C PRO A 755 14.15 6.19 -13.78
N TYR A 756 14.72 5.31 -14.62
CA TYR A 756 16.09 4.81 -14.43
C TYR A 756 17.18 5.85 -14.72
N PHE A 757 16.86 6.89 -15.50
CA PHE A 757 17.75 8.03 -15.74
C PHE A 757 17.81 9.00 -14.54
N LEU A 758 16.83 8.97 -13.62
CA LEU A 758 16.95 9.61 -12.32
C LEU A 758 17.88 8.81 -11.40
N SER A 759 17.72 7.49 -11.36
CA SER A 759 18.54 6.58 -10.56
C SER A 759 18.43 5.17 -11.08
N VAL A 760 19.56 4.46 -11.18
CA VAL A 760 19.58 3.01 -11.49
C VAL A 760 18.79 2.21 -10.44
N PHE A 761 18.70 2.73 -9.21
CA PHE A 761 17.94 2.12 -8.11
C PHE A 761 16.45 2.47 -8.12
N ALA A 762 15.96 3.08 -9.20
CA ALA A 762 14.56 3.38 -9.53
C ALA A 762 13.51 2.37 -9.03
N ALA A 763 13.75 1.07 -9.22
CA ALA A 763 12.80 0.01 -8.87
C ALA A 763 12.88 -0.46 -7.40
N ARG A 764 13.62 0.25 -6.54
CA ARG A 764 13.74 -0.01 -5.09
C ARG A 764 13.10 1.12 -4.28
N ASP A 765 13.11 0.95 -2.96
CA ASP A 765 12.74 1.98 -1.97
C ASP A 765 13.43 3.33 -2.28
N PRO A 766 12.74 4.48 -2.12
CA PRO A 766 13.30 5.82 -2.36
C PRO A 766 14.65 6.09 -1.67
N LEU A 767 14.90 5.49 -0.49
CA LEU A 767 16.19 5.57 0.21
C LEU A 767 17.35 5.06 -0.65
N TRP A 768 17.14 4.05 -1.48
CA TRP A 768 18.15 3.56 -2.44
C TRP A 768 18.36 4.51 -3.63
N MET A 769 17.35 5.31 -4.03
CA MET A 769 17.57 6.37 -5.01
C MET A 769 18.51 7.45 -4.46
N VAL A 770 18.36 7.80 -3.17
CA VAL A 770 19.25 8.76 -2.49
C VAL A 770 20.65 8.17 -2.28
N VAL A 771 20.74 7.11 -1.47
CA VAL A 771 22.01 6.51 -1.04
C VAL A 771 22.79 5.95 -2.24
N GLY A 772 22.11 5.30 -3.18
CA GLY A 772 22.73 4.72 -4.36
C GLY A 772 23.31 5.77 -5.31
N ASN A 773 22.60 6.87 -5.57
CA ASN A 773 23.13 7.96 -6.39
C ASN A 773 24.28 8.70 -5.69
N VAL A 774 24.17 8.95 -4.38
CA VAL A 774 25.26 9.57 -3.59
C VAL A 774 26.52 8.70 -3.62
N LEU A 775 26.38 7.38 -3.45
CA LEU A 775 27.51 6.44 -3.56
C LEU A 775 28.11 6.43 -4.97
N LEU A 776 27.30 6.41 -6.04
CA LEU A 776 27.80 6.44 -7.42
C LEU A 776 28.56 7.75 -7.72
N ALA A 777 28.03 8.90 -7.31
CA ALA A 777 28.69 10.19 -7.47
C ALA A 777 30.00 10.29 -6.67
N ALA A 778 29.99 9.80 -5.43
CA ALA A 778 31.18 9.78 -4.56
C ALA A 778 32.27 8.85 -5.08
N VAL A 779 31.92 7.62 -5.50
CA VAL A 779 32.87 6.66 -6.08
C VAL A 779 33.46 7.21 -7.37
N PHE A 780 32.64 7.78 -8.27
CA PHE A 780 33.14 8.43 -9.49
C PHE A 780 34.08 9.61 -9.16
N GLY A 781 33.74 10.45 -8.19
CA GLY A 781 34.58 11.55 -7.72
C GLY A 781 35.92 11.09 -7.17
N CYS A 782 35.93 10.08 -6.30
CA CYS A 782 37.14 9.50 -5.71
C CYS A 782 38.03 8.84 -6.77
N VAL A 783 37.46 8.05 -7.69
CA VAL A 783 38.21 7.43 -8.80
C VAL A 783 38.80 8.50 -9.72
N HIS A 784 38.01 9.50 -10.13
CA HIS A 784 38.50 10.58 -11.00
C HIS A 784 39.63 11.37 -10.33
N CYS A 785 39.47 11.76 -9.07
CA CYS A 785 40.51 12.42 -8.28
C CYS A 785 41.77 11.54 -8.18
N GLY A 786 41.62 10.24 -7.87
CA GLY A 786 42.73 9.29 -7.79
C GLY A 786 43.52 9.17 -9.10
N VAL A 787 42.82 9.06 -10.24
CA VAL A 787 43.45 9.02 -11.57
C VAL A 787 44.14 10.35 -11.89
N THR A 788 43.56 11.52 -11.54
CA THR A 788 44.25 12.81 -11.75
C THR A 788 45.53 12.94 -10.93
N ALA A 789 45.54 12.48 -9.68
CA ALA A 789 46.72 12.49 -8.81
C ALA A 789 47.77 11.45 -9.25
N ALA A 790 47.34 10.33 -9.85
CA ALA A 790 48.24 9.37 -10.49
C ALA A 790 48.87 9.96 -11.76
N PHE A 791 48.07 10.60 -12.63
CA PHE A 791 48.56 11.28 -13.84
C PHE A 791 49.55 12.39 -13.51
N GLN A 792 49.24 13.24 -12.51
CA GLN A 792 50.11 14.30 -12.04
C GLN A 792 51.49 13.75 -11.62
N ARG A 793 51.51 12.72 -10.75
CA ARG A 793 52.76 12.08 -10.30
C ARG A 793 53.51 11.37 -11.42
N TRP A 794 52.80 10.69 -12.33
CA TRP A 794 53.41 9.91 -13.41
C TRP A 794 54.01 10.78 -14.52
N ARG A 795 53.43 11.96 -14.79
CA ARG A 795 53.94 12.90 -15.81
C ARG A 795 54.79 14.05 -15.25
N GLY A 796 54.90 14.18 -13.92
CA GLY A 796 55.69 15.24 -13.29
C GLY A 796 55.15 16.66 -13.54
N VAL A 797 53.86 16.78 -13.88
CA VAL A 797 53.22 18.05 -14.23
C VAL A 797 52.65 18.76 -13.00
N ASP A 798 52.42 20.07 -13.12
CA ASP A 798 51.70 20.84 -12.12
C ASP A 798 50.22 20.42 -12.01
N ALA A 799 49.58 20.81 -10.91
CA ALA A 799 48.20 20.43 -10.64
C ALA A 799 47.20 20.99 -11.66
N ALA A 800 47.38 22.23 -12.15
CA ALA A 800 46.45 22.85 -13.09
C ALA A 800 46.55 22.19 -14.47
N SER A 801 47.75 21.85 -14.93
CA SER A 801 47.95 21.04 -16.15
C SER A 801 47.35 19.63 -16.01
N ALA A 802 47.55 18.96 -14.87
CA ALA A 802 46.94 17.65 -14.62
C ALA A 802 45.40 17.71 -14.64
N TRP A 803 44.81 18.71 -13.98
CA TRP A 803 43.36 18.90 -13.93
C TRP A 803 42.79 19.25 -15.32
N ALA A 804 43.45 20.13 -16.07
CA ALA A 804 43.05 20.49 -17.43
C ALA A 804 43.19 19.32 -18.42
N ALA A 805 44.22 18.49 -18.31
CA ALA A 805 44.40 17.30 -19.15
C ALA A 805 43.31 16.24 -18.86
N MET A 806 42.98 16.03 -17.59
CA MET A 806 41.99 15.03 -17.15
C MET A 806 40.53 15.53 -17.17
N ARG A 807 40.28 16.81 -17.51
CA ARG A 807 38.97 17.48 -17.39
C ARG A 807 38.39 17.48 -15.97
N PHE A 808 39.25 17.53 -14.94
CA PHE A 808 38.85 17.63 -13.53
C PHE A 808 38.64 19.11 -13.14
N PRO A 809 37.59 19.46 -12.38
CA PRO A 809 36.52 18.59 -11.86
C PRO A 809 35.32 18.40 -12.82
N SER A 810 35.31 18.97 -14.04
CA SER A 810 34.11 19.02 -14.89
C SER A 810 33.38 17.68 -15.13
N LEU A 811 34.07 16.57 -15.35
CA LEU A 811 33.39 15.27 -15.54
C LEU A 811 32.69 14.80 -14.24
N THR A 812 33.28 15.06 -13.08
CA THR A 812 32.65 14.77 -11.78
C THR A 812 31.45 15.68 -11.55
N TYR A 813 31.51 16.95 -11.98
CA TYR A 813 30.34 17.83 -11.97
C TYR A 813 29.22 17.32 -12.88
N VAL A 814 29.52 16.89 -14.12
CA VAL A 814 28.50 16.36 -15.05
C VAL A 814 27.80 15.13 -14.47
N VAL A 815 28.55 14.19 -13.87
CA VAL A 815 27.98 13.01 -13.19
C VAL A 815 27.14 13.40 -11.97
N ALA A 816 27.64 14.30 -11.11
CA ALA A 816 26.89 14.78 -9.95
C ALA A 816 25.61 15.53 -10.34
N HIS A 817 25.67 16.39 -11.36
CA HIS A 817 24.54 17.14 -11.90
C HIS A 817 23.46 16.20 -12.46
N ALA A 818 23.85 15.18 -13.23
CA ALA A 818 22.93 14.16 -13.73
C ALA A 818 22.29 13.33 -12.60
N MET A 819 23.03 13.02 -11.53
CA MET A 819 22.50 12.27 -10.39
C MET A 819 21.67 13.12 -9.42
N HIS A 820 21.83 14.44 -9.44
CA HIS A 820 21.25 15.37 -8.46
C HIS A 820 19.72 15.31 -8.39
N LEU A 821 19.04 15.35 -9.53
CA LEU A 821 17.56 15.35 -9.55
C LEU A 821 16.97 14.06 -8.95
N GLY A 822 17.64 12.92 -9.17
CA GLY A 822 17.26 11.63 -8.56
C GLY A 822 17.56 11.55 -7.05
N ILE A 823 18.68 12.13 -6.59
CA ILE A 823 18.97 12.27 -5.15
C ILE A 823 17.87 13.10 -4.50
N PHE A 824 17.59 14.27 -5.05
CA PHE A 824 16.64 15.22 -4.49
C PHE A 824 15.21 14.66 -4.47
N PHE A 825 14.71 14.20 -5.61
CA PHE A 825 13.36 13.62 -5.70
C PHE A 825 13.19 12.36 -4.84
N GLY A 826 14.20 11.47 -4.81
CA GLY A 826 14.21 10.33 -3.89
C GLY A 826 14.18 10.72 -2.41
N SER A 827 14.76 11.88 -2.07
CA SER A 827 14.78 12.42 -0.70
C SER A 827 13.42 12.98 -0.30
N VAL A 828 12.75 13.73 -1.19
CA VAL A 828 11.38 14.22 -0.92
C VAL A 828 10.40 13.04 -0.85
N LEU A 829 10.54 12.03 -1.72
CA LEU A 829 9.75 10.78 -1.60
C LEU A 829 10.00 10.05 -0.28
N ALA A 830 11.25 9.95 0.19
CA ALA A 830 11.57 9.32 1.48
C ALA A 830 10.98 10.08 2.69
N LEU A 831 10.78 11.40 2.58
CA LEU A 831 10.05 12.22 3.57
C LEU A 831 8.52 12.06 3.45
N ALA A 832 8.01 11.93 2.22
CA ALA A 832 6.58 11.83 1.93
C ALA A 832 5.98 10.42 2.15
N MET A 833 6.80 9.38 2.37
CA MET A 833 6.29 8.03 2.61
C MET A 833 5.49 7.92 3.93
N PRO A 834 4.24 7.44 3.91
CA PRO A 834 3.48 7.18 5.13
C PRO A 834 4.21 6.12 5.97
N GLY A 835 4.40 6.40 7.26
CA GLY A 835 5.15 5.51 8.18
C GLY A 835 6.68 5.52 7.99
N ALA A 836 7.25 6.49 7.27
CA ALA A 836 8.70 6.62 7.06
C ALA A 836 9.52 6.44 8.35
N ARG A 837 10.46 5.47 8.33
CA ARG A 837 11.34 5.13 9.46
C ARG A 837 12.31 6.29 9.75
N VAL A 838 12.95 6.29 10.92
CA VAL A 838 13.96 7.29 11.30
C VAL A 838 15.06 7.43 10.24
N GLN A 839 15.52 6.31 9.66
CA GLN A 839 16.49 6.29 8.56
C GLN A 839 16.00 7.07 7.33
N HIS A 840 14.78 6.80 6.85
CA HIS A 840 14.15 7.53 5.75
C HIS A 840 14.02 9.04 6.03
N ARG A 841 13.65 9.42 7.25
CA ARG A 841 13.53 10.83 7.65
C ARG A 841 14.88 11.54 7.67
N VAL A 842 15.90 10.95 8.30
CA VAL A 842 17.25 11.54 8.40
C VAL A 842 17.89 11.65 7.01
N ILE A 843 17.86 10.58 6.22
CA ILE A 843 18.42 10.57 4.85
C ILE A 843 17.63 11.52 3.93
N GLY A 844 16.31 11.60 4.08
CA GLY A 844 15.45 12.53 3.36
C GLY A 844 15.77 14.00 3.67
N VAL A 845 15.90 14.37 4.95
CA VAL A 845 16.29 15.74 5.34
C VAL A 845 17.68 16.09 4.80
N VAL A 846 18.67 15.21 4.98
CA VAL A 846 20.04 15.43 4.48
C VAL A 846 20.07 15.58 2.96
N GLY A 847 19.31 14.76 2.22
CA GLY A 847 19.24 14.82 0.77
C GLY A 847 18.47 16.02 0.21
N VAL A 848 17.45 16.51 0.92
CA VAL A 848 16.77 17.79 0.59
C VAL A 848 17.69 18.99 0.86
N LEU A 849 18.45 18.99 1.96
CA LEU A 849 19.45 20.02 2.25
C LEU A 849 20.59 20.01 1.19
N TYR A 850 21.06 18.84 0.79
CA TYR A 850 21.97 18.67 -0.36
C TYR A 850 21.37 19.23 -1.66
N GLY A 851 20.06 19.10 -1.85
CA GLY A 851 19.26 19.71 -2.92
C GLY A 851 19.49 21.21 -3.09
N ALA A 852 19.48 21.97 -2.00
CA ALA A 852 19.76 23.40 -2.02
C ALA A 852 21.28 23.70 -2.03
N ALA A 853 22.06 22.91 -1.30
CA ALA A 853 23.49 23.15 -1.12
C ALA A 853 24.33 22.92 -2.40
N PHE A 854 23.99 21.96 -3.26
CA PHE A 854 24.75 21.69 -4.48
C PHE A 854 24.65 22.82 -5.52
N PRO A 855 23.46 23.31 -5.92
CA PRO A 855 23.35 24.49 -6.79
C PRO A 855 24.06 25.73 -6.22
N ALA A 856 23.88 26.01 -4.92
CA ALA A 856 24.53 27.13 -4.25
C ALA A 856 26.07 27.00 -4.23
N GLY A 857 26.59 25.81 -3.94
CA GLY A 857 28.02 25.51 -3.96
C GLY A 857 28.64 25.62 -5.36
N VAL A 858 27.91 25.26 -6.40
CA VAL A 858 28.33 25.43 -7.80
C VAL A 858 28.39 26.92 -8.17
N CYS A 859 27.37 27.71 -7.80
CA CYS A 859 27.42 29.17 -7.98
C CYS A 859 28.58 29.81 -7.21
N TYR A 860 28.87 29.37 -5.98
CA TYR A 860 29.99 29.84 -5.19
C TYR A 860 31.36 29.50 -5.83
N LEU A 861 31.52 28.27 -6.33
CA LEU A 861 32.73 27.84 -7.05
C LEU A 861 32.96 28.70 -8.30
N ILE A 862 31.90 28.97 -9.06
CA ILE A 862 31.91 29.83 -10.24
C ILE A 862 32.33 31.26 -9.87
N ALA A 863 31.72 31.83 -8.83
CA ALA A 863 32.00 33.20 -8.38
C ALA A 863 33.43 33.41 -7.88
N ARG A 864 34.07 32.37 -7.30
CA ARG A 864 35.30 32.53 -6.51
C ARG A 864 36.54 31.82 -7.06
N HIS A 865 36.39 30.80 -7.93
CA HIS A 865 37.50 29.92 -8.32
C HIS A 865 37.60 29.60 -9.82
N VAL A 866 36.57 29.84 -10.63
CA VAL A 866 36.61 29.47 -12.06
C VAL A 866 37.51 30.39 -12.90
N GLY A 867 37.51 31.70 -12.62
CA GLY A 867 38.45 32.68 -13.21
C GLY A 867 38.37 32.91 -14.72
N ALA A 868 37.40 32.28 -15.41
CA ALA A 868 37.29 32.29 -16.86
C ALA A 868 36.53 33.50 -17.41
N SER A 869 36.90 33.92 -18.62
CA SER A 869 36.29 35.03 -19.36
C SER A 869 35.74 34.57 -20.72
N PHE A 870 34.79 35.33 -21.27
CA PHE A 870 34.00 34.94 -22.44
C PHE A 870 34.22 35.89 -23.63
N THR A 871 34.86 35.39 -24.67
CA THR A 871 35.13 36.09 -25.93
C THR A 871 34.03 35.80 -26.95
N ARG A 872 33.59 36.83 -27.69
CA ARG A 872 32.56 36.68 -28.74
C ARG A 872 33.19 36.34 -30.08
N TYR A 873 32.58 35.43 -30.85
CA TYR A 873 32.97 35.17 -32.23
C TYR A 873 32.50 36.32 -33.13
N TRP A 874 33.37 37.30 -33.35
CA TRP A 874 33.07 38.47 -34.20
C TRP A 874 32.82 38.07 -35.65
N GLN A 875 33.43 36.98 -36.12
CA GLN A 875 33.22 36.38 -37.44
C GLN A 875 31.75 35.99 -37.62
N PHE A 876 31.20 35.19 -36.70
CA PHE A 876 29.81 34.73 -36.75
C PHE A 876 28.80 35.86 -36.50
N SER A 877 29.21 36.95 -35.84
CA SER A 877 28.35 38.12 -35.63
C SER A 877 27.95 38.84 -36.93
N ARG A 878 28.70 38.64 -38.02
CA ARG A 878 28.43 39.22 -39.35
C ARG A 878 27.52 38.36 -40.24
N LYS A 879 27.21 37.12 -39.86
CA LYS A 879 26.31 36.24 -40.63
C LYS A 879 24.84 36.71 -40.56
N PRO A 880 24.02 36.44 -41.61
CA PRO A 880 22.60 36.78 -41.62
C PRO A 880 21.84 36.08 -40.49
N LEU A 881 20.73 36.68 -40.05
CA LEU A 881 20.01 36.28 -38.83
C LEU A 881 19.59 34.79 -38.81
N HIS A 882 19.18 34.24 -39.96
CA HIS A 882 18.73 32.84 -40.06
C HIS A 882 19.88 31.85 -39.84
N GLU A 883 21.09 32.11 -40.36
CA GLU A 883 22.27 31.31 -40.06
C GLU A 883 22.74 31.52 -38.62
N ARG A 884 22.73 32.77 -38.15
CA ARG A 884 23.29 33.20 -36.86
C ARG A 884 22.59 32.55 -35.65
N LEU A 885 21.39 31.99 -35.82
CA LEU A 885 20.71 31.16 -34.83
C LEU A 885 21.52 29.91 -34.44
N LEU A 886 22.20 29.29 -35.41
CA LEU A 886 22.91 28.01 -35.24
C LEU A 886 24.37 28.18 -34.76
N TYR A 887 25.00 29.34 -34.98
CA TYR A 887 26.38 29.55 -34.54
C TYR A 887 26.46 29.95 -33.05
N PRO A 888 27.48 29.48 -32.30
CA PRO A 888 27.71 29.93 -30.93
C PRO A 888 28.10 31.42 -30.90
N VAL A 889 27.61 32.15 -29.91
CA VAL A 889 27.87 33.60 -29.72
C VAL A 889 29.33 33.89 -29.34
N GLY A 890 30.03 32.90 -28.79
CA GLY A 890 31.38 33.04 -28.27
C GLY A 890 31.95 31.75 -27.67
N TYR A 891 33.09 31.86 -27.00
CA TYR A 891 33.81 30.78 -26.32
C TYR A 891 34.37 31.25 -24.98
N TRP A 892 34.82 30.29 -24.17
CA TRP A 892 35.39 30.52 -22.84
C TRP A 892 36.92 30.38 -22.90
N HIS A 893 37.64 31.27 -22.22
CA HIS A 893 39.10 31.29 -22.17
C HIS A 893 39.62 31.65 -20.75
N PRO A 894 40.88 31.30 -20.41
CA PRO A 894 41.85 30.52 -21.17
C PRO A 894 41.46 29.04 -21.36
N ALA A 895 42.07 28.38 -22.35
CA ALA A 895 41.77 27.00 -22.71
C ALA A 895 41.92 25.99 -21.55
N ALA A 896 42.86 26.22 -20.62
CA ALA A 896 43.03 25.39 -19.43
C ALA A 896 41.78 25.40 -18.51
N GLN A 897 41.21 26.57 -18.25
CA GLN A 897 39.96 26.71 -17.49
C GLN A 897 38.76 26.18 -18.28
N GLN A 898 38.72 26.37 -19.61
CA GLN A 898 37.70 25.75 -20.47
C GLN A 898 37.72 24.22 -20.36
N ARG A 899 38.89 23.59 -20.24
CA ARG A 899 39.03 22.13 -20.06
C ARG A 899 38.71 21.66 -18.63
N MET A 900 39.11 22.41 -17.59
CA MET A 900 38.81 22.07 -16.19
C MET A 900 37.32 22.21 -15.82
N TYR A 901 36.65 23.23 -16.36
CA TYR A 901 35.28 23.62 -15.99
C TYR A 901 34.26 23.50 -17.14
N GLY A 902 34.63 22.87 -18.26
CA GLY A 902 33.80 22.78 -19.47
C GLY A 902 32.34 22.43 -19.19
N GLY A 903 32.09 21.37 -18.42
CA GLY A 903 30.75 20.92 -18.03
C GLY A 903 29.87 21.95 -17.31
N MET A 904 30.44 23.00 -16.72
CA MET A 904 29.69 24.11 -16.09
C MET A 904 29.47 25.30 -17.03
N LEU A 905 30.32 25.45 -18.05
CA LEU A 905 30.43 26.67 -18.87
C LEU A 905 29.93 26.50 -20.32
N THR A 906 30.02 25.30 -20.90
CA THR A 906 29.85 25.05 -22.34
C THR A 906 28.49 25.44 -22.91
N ASN A 907 27.42 25.38 -22.10
CA ASN A 907 26.07 25.75 -22.52
C ASN A 907 25.77 27.26 -22.35
N MET A 908 26.57 28.00 -21.60
CA MET A 908 26.21 29.34 -21.09
C MET A 908 26.93 30.49 -21.80
N ARG A 909 26.28 31.65 -21.85
CA ARG A 909 26.79 32.88 -22.49
C ARG A 909 27.29 33.91 -21.47
N GLY A 910 28.62 34.03 -21.36
CA GLY A 910 29.30 35.13 -20.68
C GLY A 910 28.78 35.40 -19.27
N SER A 911 28.24 36.60 -19.03
CA SER A 911 27.73 37.06 -17.72
C SER A 911 26.63 36.20 -17.08
N HIS A 912 26.12 35.17 -17.78
CA HIS A 912 25.03 34.31 -17.32
C HIS A 912 25.50 32.97 -16.73
N VAL A 913 26.73 32.87 -16.21
CA VAL A 913 27.30 31.60 -15.75
C VAL A 913 26.46 30.91 -14.66
N TYR A 914 25.96 31.67 -13.68
CA TYR A 914 25.14 31.14 -12.58
C TYR A 914 23.86 30.44 -13.04
N TRP A 915 23.39 30.71 -14.25
CA TRP A 915 22.21 30.05 -14.81
C TRP A 915 22.48 28.61 -15.26
N CYS A 916 23.72 28.10 -15.18
CA CYS A 916 24.04 26.69 -15.45
C CYS A 916 23.36 25.69 -14.49
N VAL A 917 22.89 26.16 -13.33
CA VAL A 917 22.06 25.38 -12.39
C VAL A 917 20.58 25.77 -12.43
N PHE A 918 20.17 26.72 -13.28
CA PHE A 918 18.78 27.20 -13.33
C PHE A 918 17.80 26.09 -13.72
N GLN A 919 18.07 25.38 -14.82
CA GLN A 919 17.19 24.29 -15.28
C GLN A 919 17.06 23.18 -14.22
N LEU A 920 18.18 22.82 -13.57
CA LEU A 920 18.21 21.85 -12.47
C LEU A 920 17.36 22.34 -11.27
N SER A 921 17.55 23.59 -10.83
CA SER A 921 16.82 24.16 -9.68
C SER A 921 15.32 24.33 -9.95
N ALA A 922 14.92 24.74 -11.16
CA ALA A 922 13.53 24.80 -11.57
C ALA A 922 12.87 23.40 -11.54
N LEU A 923 13.58 22.36 -12.00
CA LEU A 923 13.11 20.99 -11.90
C LEU A 923 13.14 20.45 -10.46
N CYS A 924 14.03 20.92 -9.57
CA CYS A 924 13.93 20.63 -8.14
C CYS A 924 12.63 21.21 -7.53
N VAL A 925 12.18 22.41 -7.93
CA VAL A 925 10.87 22.93 -7.51
C VAL A 925 9.72 22.06 -8.04
N VAL A 926 9.81 21.59 -9.31
CA VAL A 926 8.84 20.61 -9.85
C VAL A 926 8.87 19.30 -9.05
N CYS A 927 10.06 18.80 -8.65
CA CYS A 927 10.19 17.59 -7.82
C CYS A 927 9.59 17.73 -6.42
N LEU A 928 9.72 18.90 -5.79
CA LEU A 928 9.03 19.20 -4.52
C LEU A 928 7.51 19.06 -4.68
N ILE A 929 6.95 19.65 -5.74
CA ILE A 929 5.52 19.58 -6.02
C ILE A 929 5.11 18.13 -6.35
N ALA A 930 5.88 17.43 -7.19
CA ALA A 930 5.57 16.09 -7.70
C ALA A 930 5.61 14.97 -6.63
N ALA A 931 6.44 15.12 -5.59
CA ALA A 931 6.58 14.13 -4.53
C ALA A 931 5.55 14.26 -3.39
N VAL A 932 4.84 15.39 -3.30
CA VAL A 932 3.70 15.55 -2.39
C VAL A 932 2.58 14.58 -2.81
N HIS A 933 1.94 13.93 -1.83
CA HIS A 933 0.69 13.22 -2.06
C HIS A 933 -0.47 14.22 -1.89
N PRO A 934 -1.23 14.56 -2.95
CA PRO A 934 -2.38 15.43 -2.80
C PRO A 934 -3.54 14.69 -2.11
N PRO A 935 -4.50 15.41 -1.50
CA PRO A 935 -5.75 14.83 -1.05
C PRO A 935 -6.52 14.21 -2.22
N VAL A 936 -7.46 13.30 -1.92
CA VAL A 936 -8.22 12.53 -2.92
C VAL A 936 -8.88 13.47 -3.95
N GLY A 937 -8.61 13.25 -5.25
CA GLY A 937 -9.07 14.10 -6.36
C GLY A 937 -8.18 15.31 -6.68
N GLY A 938 -7.28 15.72 -5.78
CA GLY A 938 -6.45 16.92 -5.90
C GLY A 938 -5.32 16.87 -6.95
N CYS A 939 -5.11 15.75 -7.63
CA CYS A 939 -4.05 15.55 -8.63
C CYS A 939 -4.00 16.66 -9.71
N HIS A 940 -5.16 17.12 -10.19
CA HIS A 940 -5.23 18.18 -11.18
C HIS A 940 -4.56 19.49 -10.71
N VAL A 941 -4.73 19.87 -9.43
CA VAL A 941 -4.08 21.04 -8.82
C VAL A 941 -2.56 20.88 -8.82
N GLN A 942 -2.06 19.70 -8.48
CA GLN A 942 -0.63 19.39 -8.47
C GLN A 942 0.00 19.58 -9.86
N TYR A 943 -0.66 19.06 -10.91
CA TYR A 943 -0.23 19.29 -12.29
C TYR A 943 -0.29 20.77 -12.72
N PHE A 944 -1.34 21.53 -12.34
CA PHE A 944 -1.40 22.97 -12.61
C PHE A 944 -0.25 23.75 -11.93
N CYS A 945 0.10 23.41 -10.68
CA CYS A 945 1.24 24.02 -9.98
C CYS A 945 2.57 23.73 -10.68
N MET A 946 2.80 22.50 -11.15
CA MET A 946 4.00 22.17 -11.95
C MET A 946 4.02 22.92 -13.28
N ALA A 947 2.88 23.01 -13.99
CA ALA A 947 2.76 23.75 -15.24
C ALA A 947 3.11 25.25 -15.05
N ALA A 948 2.67 25.88 -13.97
CA ALA A 948 2.99 27.27 -13.66
C ALA A 948 4.50 27.49 -13.45
N VAL A 949 5.19 26.60 -12.71
CA VAL A 949 6.64 26.65 -12.52
C VAL A 949 7.39 26.46 -13.84
N LEU A 950 6.94 25.53 -14.69
CA LEU A 950 7.57 25.24 -15.98
C LEU A 950 7.38 26.38 -16.99
N LEU A 951 6.20 27.03 -17.02
CA LEU A 951 5.96 28.22 -17.85
C LEU A 951 6.76 29.43 -17.39
N ALA A 952 6.89 29.65 -16.08
CA ALA A 952 7.78 30.68 -15.53
C ALA A 952 9.24 30.40 -15.93
N GLY A 953 9.69 29.15 -15.84
CA GLY A 953 10.99 28.71 -16.34
C GLY A 953 11.21 29.00 -17.82
N ALA A 954 10.26 28.66 -18.68
CA ALA A 954 10.30 28.97 -20.12
C ALA A 954 10.44 30.48 -20.38
N GLY A 955 9.63 31.30 -19.71
CA GLY A 955 9.68 32.76 -19.85
C GLY A 955 11.04 33.34 -19.48
N VAL A 956 11.66 32.86 -18.40
CA VAL A 956 12.99 33.30 -17.96
C VAL A 956 14.09 32.90 -18.93
N VAL A 957 14.10 31.66 -19.46
CA VAL A 957 15.09 31.24 -20.48
C VAL A 957 14.92 32.04 -21.77
N ALA A 958 13.68 32.28 -22.21
CA ALA A 958 13.39 33.06 -23.42
C ALA A 958 13.83 34.52 -23.29
N PHE A 959 13.48 35.19 -22.18
CA PHE A 959 13.77 36.60 -21.95
C PHE A 959 15.25 36.88 -21.75
N THR A 960 15.95 36.05 -20.96
CA THR A 960 17.39 36.26 -20.68
C THR A 960 18.29 35.93 -21.86
N ASN A 961 17.89 34.98 -22.73
CA ASN A 961 18.72 34.43 -23.81
C ASN A 961 20.13 34.05 -23.30
N MET A 962 20.13 33.29 -22.20
CA MET A 962 21.28 32.89 -21.38
C MET A 962 22.20 31.86 -22.06
N MET A 963 21.72 31.15 -23.09
CA MET A 963 22.45 30.04 -23.72
C MET A 963 23.50 30.52 -24.71
N ARG A 964 24.49 29.67 -24.98
CA ARG A 964 25.63 29.94 -25.86
C ARG A 964 25.24 30.15 -27.34
N SER A 965 24.09 29.66 -27.78
CA SER A 965 23.49 29.95 -29.09
C SER A 965 21.99 30.18 -28.96
N ALA A 966 21.41 30.93 -29.91
CA ALA A 966 19.98 31.18 -29.91
C ALA A 966 19.16 29.92 -30.22
N PHE A 967 19.70 28.97 -31.00
CA PHE A 967 19.13 27.64 -31.15
C PHE A 967 18.95 26.94 -29.81
N LEU A 968 19.99 26.87 -28.95
CA LEU A 968 19.86 26.26 -27.62
C LEU A 968 18.81 26.97 -26.75
N THR A 969 18.77 28.31 -26.75
CA THR A 969 17.71 29.06 -26.06
C THR A 969 16.32 28.61 -26.53
N VAL A 970 16.07 28.59 -27.84
CA VAL A 970 14.79 28.16 -28.42
C VAL A 970 14.45 26.72 -28.03
N MET A 971 15.37 25.77 -28.21
CA MET A 971 15.09 24.36 -27.94
C MET A 971 14.81 24.07 -26.45
N HIS A 972 15.53 24.70 -25.52
CA HIS A 972 15.24 24.55 -24.09
C HIS A 972 13.94 25.24 -23.69
N THR A 973 13.60 26.42 -24.26
CA THR A 973 12.28 27.03 -24.01
C THR A 973 11.15 26.14 -24.52
N ALA A 974 11.31 25.51 -25.69
CA ALA A 974 10.37 24.51 -26.20
C ALA A 974 10.27 23.29 -25.27
N GLY A 975 11.40 22.81 -24.72
CA GLY A 975 11.42 21.72 -23.72
C GLY A 975 10.59 22.04 -22.47
N PHE A 976 10.79 23.23 -21.88
CA PHE A 976 9.99 23.69 -20.74
C PHE A 976 8.50 23.86 -21.08
N VAL A 977 8.17 24.44 -22.25
CA VAL A 977 6.78 24.59 -22.70
C VAL A 977 6.12 23.24 -22.93
N LEU A 978 6.80 22.27 -23.55
CA LEU A 978 6.28 20.92 -23.78
C LEU A 978 6.05 20.18 -22.46
N LEU A 979 6.97 20.27 -21.49
CA LEU A 979 6.75 19.74 -20.14
C LEU A 979 5.54 20.39 -19.44
N ALA A 980 5.35 21.70 -19.61
CA ALA A 980 4.17 22.39 -19.08
C ALA A 980 2.87 21.95 -19.77
N THR A 981 2.86 21.78 -21.10
CA THR A 981 1.67 21.30 -21.82
C THR A 981 1.34 19.84 -21.49
N LEU A 982 2.34 18.98 -21.21
CA LEU A 982 2.09 17.66 -20.64
C LEU A 982 1.36 17.76 -19.30
N CYS A 983 1.83 18.61 -18.38
CA CYS A 983 1.15 18.83 -17.11
C CYS A 983 -0.30 19.31 -17.30
N LEU A 984 -0.54 20.27 -18.21
CA LEU A 984 -1.89 20.75 -18.52
C LEU A 984 -2.79 19.66 -19.13
N VAL A 985 -2.25 18.79 -20.00
CA VAL A 985 -2.99 17.65 -20.58
C VAL A 985 -3.26 16.58 -19.52
N SER A 986 -2.32 16.25 -18.65
CA SER A 986 -2.53 15.33 -17.52
C SER A 986 -3.54 15.86 -16.51
N ALA A 987 -3.54 17.18 -16.23
CA ALA A 987 -4.58 17.84 -15.43
C ALA A 987 -5.97 17.75 -16.08
N ALA A 988 -6.06 18.04 -17.39
CA ALA A 988 -7.31 17.93 -18.15
C ALA A 988 -7.82 16.48 -18.23
N ASN A 989 -6.93 15.50 -18.38
CA ASN A 989 -7.27 14.07 -18.34
C ASN A 989 -7.79 13.64 -16.95
N HIS A 990 -7.28 14.20 -15.86
CA HIS A 990 -7.82 13.94 -14.52
C HIS A 990 -9.22 14.54 -14.31
N LEU A 991 -9.53 15.68 -14.95
CA LEU A 991 -10.84 16.33 -14.87
C LEU A 991 -11.87 15.71 -15.83
N ALA A 992 -11.44 15.26 -17.01
CA ALA A 992 -12.30 14.73 -18.07
C ALA A 992 -11.60 13.65 -18.93
N PRO A 993 -11.40 12.42 -18.42
CA PRO A 993 -10.65 11.35 -19.09
C PRO A 993 -11.13 11.08 -20.53
N SER A 994 -10.22 11.14 -21.52
CA SER A 994 -10.59 10.98 -22.94
C SER A 994 -9.44 10.55 -23.85
N ASP A 995 -9.77 9.77 -24.89
CA ASP A 995 -8.87 9.33 -25.97
C ASP A 995 -8.13 10.50 -26.63
N GLY A 996 -8.77 11.67 -26.73
CA GLY A 996 -8.16 12.87 -27.31
C GLY A 996 -6.99 13.38 -26.47
N GLY A 997 -7.15 13.39 -25.14
CA GLY A 997 -6.09 13.79 -24.21
C GLY A 997 -4.97 12.74 -24.07
N GLU A 998 -5.27 11.45 -24.24
CA GLU A 998 -4.23 10.41 -24.35
C GLU A 998 -3.39 10.56 -25.63
N ARG A 999 -4.05 10.79 -26.77
CA ARG A 999 -3.36 11.08 -28.05
C ARG A 999 -2.53 12.37 -27.96
N ALA A 1000 -3.05 13.40 -27.30
CA ALA A 1000 -2.31 14.63 -27.04
C ALA A 1000 -1.07 14.37 -26.18
N TYR A 1001 -1.19 13.61 -25.09
CA TYR A 1001 -0.03 13.23 -24.26
C TYR A 1001 1.05 12.51 -25.09
N VAL A 1002 0.68 11.48 -25.87
CA VAL A 1002 1.64 10.74 -26.72
C VAL A 1002 2.29 11.65 -27.75
N ALA A 1003 1.54 12.53 -28.40
CA ALA A 1003 2.07 13.48 -29.38
C ALA A 1003 3.04 14.50 -28.76
N ILE A 1004 2.75 15.01 -27.57
CA ILE A 1004 3.61 15.98 -26.88
C ILE A 1004 4.88 15.30 -26.33
N VAL A 1005 4.79 14.04 -25.86
CA VAL A 1005 5.99 13.26 -25.50
C VAL A 1005 6.88 13.03 -26.72
N LEU A 1006 6.32 12.69 -27.89
CA LEU A 1006 7.09 12.58 -29.14
C LEU A 1006 7.72 13.91 -29.56
N LEU A 1007 7.02 15.04 -29.46
CA LEU A 1007 7.61 16.35 -29.71
C LEU A 1007 8.79 16.62 -28.75
N LEU A 1008 8.65 16.29 -27.46
CA LEU A 1008 9.72 16.45 -26.48
C LEU A 1008 10.93 15.55 -26.75
N THR A 1009 10.73 14.31 -27.24
CA THR A 1009 11.87 13.46 -27.66
C THR A 1009 12.58 14.05 -28.88
N THR A 1010 11.87 14.62 -29.86
CA THR A 1010 12.52 15.30 -31.00
C THR A 1010 13.28 16.55 -30.59
N VAL A 1011 12.78 17.32 -29.61
CA VAL A 1011 13.49 18.49 -29.04
C VAL A 1011 14.80 18.07 -28.39
N VAL A 1012 14.79 17.03 -27.53
CA VAL A 1012 16.00 16.51 -26.88
C VAL A 1012 16.99 15.94 -27.91
N LEU A 1013 16.50 15.19 -28.92
CA LEU A 1013 17.35 14.65 -29.99
C LEU A 1013 18.02 15.76 -30.82
N ALA A 1014 17.30 16.83 -31.13
CA ALA A 1014 17.85 17.97 -31.86
C ALA A 1014 18.90 18.74 -31.02
N VAL A 1015 18.71 18.86 -29.71
CA VAL A 1015 19.72 19.43 -28.78
C VAL A 1015 20.98 18.57 -28.72
N THR A 1016 20.86 17.25 -28.68
CA THR A 1016 22.03 16.36 -28.57
C THR A 1016 22.82 16.28 -29.87
N VAL A 1017 22.14 16.20 -31.02
CA VAL A 1017 22.79 16.28 -32.34
C VAL A 1017 23.50 17.62 -32.51
N TYR A 1018 22.84 18.74 -32.18
CA TYR A 1018 23.47 20.05 -32.20
C TYR A 1018 24.69 20.14 -31.28
N GLY A 1019 24.59 19.61 -30.06
CA GLY A 1019 25.69 19.61 -29.09
C GLY A 1019 26.93 18.86 -29.59
N VAL A 1020 26.73 17.67 -30.19
CA VAL A 1020 27.82 16.88 -30.80
C VAL A 1020 28.42 17.59 -32.02
N VAL A 1021 27.58 18.20 -32.88
CA VAL A 1021 28.06 18.94 -34.07
C VAL A 1021 28.87 20.18 -33.68
N VAL A 1022 28.41 20.98 -32.71
CA VAL A 1022 29.16 22.15 -32.21
C VAL A 1022 30.45 21.73 -31.52
N TRP A 1023 30.44 20.67 -30.72
CA TRP A 1023 31.66 20.13 -30.11
C TRP A 1023 32.68 19.69 -31.16
N TYR A 1024 32.26 18.95 -32.19
CA TYR A 1024 33.11 18.51 -33.29
C TYR A 1024 33.63 19.67 -34.16
N ALA A 1025 32.79 20.69 -34.40
CA ALA A 1025 33.20 21.90 -35.13
C ALA A 1025 34.21 22.73 -34.33
N GLU A 1026 34.01 22.90 -33.02
CA GLU A 1026 34.97 23.59 -32.14
C GLU A 1026 36.29 22.83 -32.04
N ASP A 1027 36.24 21.50 -31.95
CA ASP A 1027 37.43 20.65 -31.81
C ASP A 1027 38.26 20.54 -33.10
N ARG A 1028 37.64 20.61 -34.30
CA ARG A 1028 38.38 20.43 -35.58
C ARG A 1028 38.45 21.61 -36.52
N HIS A 1029 37.46 22.51 -36.52
CA HIS A 1029 37.32 23.57 -37.53
C HIS A 1029 37.45 24.98 -36.97
N TRP A 1030 37.17 25.19 -35.68
CA TRP A 1030 37.23 26.50 -35.01
C TRP A 1030 38.32 26.55 -33.92
N GLN A 1031 39.38 25.74 -34.03
CA GLN A 1031 40.58 25.88 -33.17
C GLN A 1031 41.28 27.23 -33.42
N GLU A 1032 41.58 27.55 -34.68
CA GLU A 1032 42.21 28.80 -35.13
C GLU A 1032 41.40 30.05 -34.73
N LEU A 1033 40.08 29.92 -34.64
CA LEU A 1033 39.18 31.01 -34.21
C LEU A 1033 39.18 31.24 -32.69
N ARG A 1034 39.72 30.29 -31.90
CA ARG A 1034 39.85 30.39 -30.44
C ARG A 1034 41.26 30.78 -30.00
N GLU A 1035 42.25 30.21 -30.67
CA GLU A 1035 43.68 30.44 -30.45
C GLU A 1035 44.28 31.11 -31.70
N PRO A 1036 44.02 32.41 -31.94
CA PRO A 1036 44.68 33.14 -33.01
C PRO A 1036 46.20 33.10 -32.76
N GLN A 1037 46.98 32.70 -33.78
CA GLN A 1037 48.41 32.47 -33.65
C GLN A 1037 49.13 33.72 -33.12
N ARG A 1038 49.54 33.69 -31.84
CA ARG A 1038 50.35 34.77 -31.24
C ARG A 1038 51.67 34.96 -32.01
N GLY A 1039 52.28 33.84 -32.40
CA GLY A 1039 53.47 33.80 -33.26
C GLY A 1039 53.30 34.45 -34.63
N GLY A 1040 52.08 34.66 -35.15
CA GLY A 1040 51.88 35.37 -36.41
C GLY A 1040 52.18 36.87 -36.30
N LEU A 1041 51.77 37.51 -35.19
CA LEU A 1041 52.08 38.91 -34.91
C LEU A 1041 53.44 39.05 -34.20
N GLU A 1042 53.82 38.09 -33.36
CA GLU A 1042 55.10 38.09 -32.65
C GLU A 1042 56.29 37.74 -33.56
N ALA A 1043 56.11 37.08 -34.72
CA ALA A 1043 57.15 36.96 -35.75
C ALA A 1043 57.26 38.23 -36.60
N LEU A 1044 56.13 38.78 -37.07
CA LEU A 1044 56.08 40.05 -37.81
C LEU A 1044 56.54 41.28 -37.00
N LEU A 1045 56.74 41.15 -35.68
CA LEU A 1045 57.34 42.16 -34.80
C LEU A 1045 58.75 41.79 -34.33
N ARG A 1046 59.37 40.75 -34.89
CA ARG A 1046 60.74 40.31 -34.55
C ARG A 1046 61.69 40.24 -35.74
N ASP A 1047 61.17 40.18 -36.95
CA ASP A 1047 61.98 40.22 -38.18
C ASP A 1047 62.49 41.65 -38.54
N ASP A 1048 62.22 42.66 -37.70
CA ASP A 1048 62.63 44.08 -37.86
C ASP A 1048 63.61 44.57 -36.76
N GLU A 1049 64.10 43.72 -35.84
CA GLU A 1049 65.10 44.09 -34.82
C GLU A 1049 66.36 43.19 -34.86
N ASP A 1050 67.51 43.83 -35.15
CA ASP A 1050 68.91 43.38 -35.02
C ASP A 1050 69.36 42.11 -35.79
N GLY A 1051 70.03 42.32 -36.93
CA GLY A 1051 70.62 41.25 -37.75
C GLY A 1051 71.70 41.67 -38.76
N ASP A 1052 72.40 42.78 -38.53
CA ASP A 1052 73.54 43.23 -39.37
C ASP A 1052 74.85 42.45 -39.08
N GLU A 1053 75.82 42.57 -40.00
CA GLU A 1053 77.21 42.08 -39.94
C GLU A 1053 77.48 40.55 -39.97
N GLU A 1054 77.37 40.03 -41.20
CA GLU A 1054 78.47 39.36 -41.93
C GLU A 1054 78.91 37.89 -41.69
N THR A 1055 79.44 37.32 -42.79
CA THR A 1055 80.24 36.09 -42.91
C THR A 1055 79.62 34.72 -42.56
N GLN A 1056 79.12 33.99 -43.58
CA GLN A 1056 79.87 32.91 -44.26
C GLN A 1056 78.97 31.80 -44.86
N LYS A 1057 79.10 31.58 -46.17
CA LYS A 1057 78.55 30.45 -46.98
C LYS A 1057 79.43 29.17 -46.83
N PRO A 1058 79.05 27.99 -47.38
CA PRO A 1058 77.73 27.49 -47.82
C PRO A 1058 77.40 26.05 -47.32
N HIS A 1059 76.15 25.57 -47.50
CA HIS A 1059 75.83 24.49 -48.47
C HIS A 1059 74.37 24.00 -48.43
N ASP A 1060 74.00 23.36 -49.54
CA ASP A 1060 72.67 23.01 -49.99
C ASP A 1060 72.09 21.75 -49.32
N VAL A 1061 70.76 21.64 -49.23
CA VAL A 1061 69.98 20.60 -49.94
C VAL A 1061 68.47 20.87 -49.83
N THR A 1062 67.83 20.85 -51.00
CA THR A 1062 66.42 21.08 -51.36
C THR A 1062 65.36 20.26 -50.60
N LEU A 1063 64.18 20.84 -50.27
CA LEU A 1063 62.90 20.57 -50.97
C LEU A 1063 61.60 21.19 -50.35
N SER A 1064 60.72 21.67 -51.25
CA SER A 1064 59.23 21.63 -51.25
C SER A 1064 58.39 22.89 -50.92
N SER A 1065 57.19 22.94 -51.54
CA SER A 1065 56.10 23.95 -51.48
C SER A 1065 56.49 25.43 -51.68
N TYR A 1066 56.38 26.04 -52.86
CA TYR A 1066 55.18 26.39 -53.67
C TYR A 1066 54.11 27.27 -52.97
N ALA A 1067 54.18 28.59 -53.19
CA ALA A 1067 53.06 29.53 -53.09
C ALA A 1067 53.27 30.71 -54.06
N PRO A 1068 52.49 30.84 -55.16
CA PRO A 1068 52.63 31.95 -56.10
C PRO A 1068 51.82 33.18 -55.65
N GLY A 1069 52.46 34.09 -54.90
CA GLY A 1069 51.83 35.32 -54.41
C GLY A 1069 52.17 36.56 -55.24
N THR A 1070 51.24 37.02 -56.09
CA THR A 1070 51.32 38.33 -56.75
C THR A 1070 49.95 39.00 -56.88
N THR A 1071 49.71 40.06 -56.08
CA THR A 1071 49.13 41.36 -56.53
C THR A 1071 48.81 42.30 -55.35
N VAL A 1072 49.72 43.27 -55.15
CA VAL A 1072 49.47 44.69 -54.84
C VAL A 1072 48.13 45.11 -54.21
N ALA A 1073 48.23 45.52 -52.94
CA ALA A 1073 47.51 46.62 -52.28
C ALA A 1073 46.01 46.89 -52.60
N SER A 1074 45.17 46.61 -51.60
CA SER A 1074 43.96 47.39 -51.32
C SER A 1074 43.92 47.74 -49.83
N SER A 1075 43.85 49.04 -49.50
CA SER A 1075 44.01 49.54 -48.13
C SER A 1075 42.72 49.42 -47.32
N TYR A 1076 42.63 48.45 -46.41
CA TYR A 1076 41.58 48.41 -45.39
C TYR A 1076 42.11 48.89 -44.05
N ARG A 1077 41.69 50.08 -43.63
CA ARG A 1077 42.12 50.73 -42.37
C ARG A 1077 41.26 50.21 -41.20
N PRO A 1078 41.79 49.42 -40.25
CA PRO A 1078 40.99 48.91 -39.15
C PRO A 1078 40.57 50.05 -38.21
N PRO A 1079 39.34 50.02 -37.64
CA PRO A 1079 38.92 51.01 -36.65
C PRO A 1079 39.71 50.86 -35.35
N ALA A 1080 39.93 51.97 -34.65
CA ALA A 1080 40.75 52.02 -33.44
C ALA A 1080 40.23 51.08 -32.34
N ALA A 1081 41.15 50.41 -31.64
CA ALA A 1081 40.83 49.47 -30.58
C ALA A 1081 40.11 50.19 -29.41
N PRO A 1082 38.93 49.72 -28.96
CA PRO A 1082 38.30 50.27 -27.78
C PRO A 1082 39.17 49.98 -26.55
N ARG A 1083 39.48 51.03 -25.77
CA ARG A 1083 40.22 50.88 -24.50
C ARG A 1083 39.50 49.88 -23.58
N PRO A 1084 40.23 48.97 -22.90
CA PRO A 1084 39.61 48.03 -21.99
C PRO A 1084 39.01 48.78 -20.80
N VAL A 1085 37.68 48.74 -20.68
CA VAL A 1085 37.00 49.13 -19.44
C VAL A 1085 37.28 48.03 -18.43
N ALA A 1086 38.26 48.27 -17.55
CA ALA A 1086 38.50 47.47 -16.37
C ALA A 1086 37.33 47.70 -15.39
N GLY A 1087 36.25 46.95 -15.59
CA GLY A 1087 35.12 46.89 -14.67
C GLY A 1087 35.52 46.11 -13.42
N ASP A 1088 36.18 46.78 -12.48
CA ASP A 1088 36.52 46.22 -11.17
C ASP A 1088 35.26 45.67 -10.49
N THR A 1089 35.23 44.36 -10.24
CA THR A 1089 34.12 43.72 -9.53
C THR A 1089 34.25 43.96 -8.02
N ARG A 1090 33.97 45.19 -7.59
CA ARG A 1090 33.84 45.59 -6.19
C ARG A 1090 32.51 46.32 -5.97
N LEU A 1091 31.73 45.84 -4.99
CA LEU A 1091 30.63 46.54 -4.29
C LEU A 1091 29.48 47.00 -5.24
N ASP A 1092 28.24 46.54 -5.11
CA ASP A 1092 27.41 46.70 -3.91
C ASP A 1092 26.37 45.59 -3.77
N ALA A 1093 26.29 45.01 -2.58
CA ALA A 1093 25.26 44.05 -2.17
C ALA A 1093 24.50 44.61 -0.95
N LEU A 1094 23.84 45.76 -1.12
CA LEU A 1094 23.11 46.45 -0.06
C LEU A 1094 21.59 46.37 -0.25
N SER A 1095 20.94 45.74 0.74
CA SER A 1095 19.56 45.96 1.18
C SER A 1095 18.47 46.15 0.11
N LEU A 1096 18.01 45.04 -0.48
CA LEU A 1096 16.82 45.00 -1.35
C LEU A 1096 15.46 45.06 -0.58
N LEU A 1097 15.45 45.64 0.63
CA LEU A 1097 14.27 45.72 1.52
C LEU A 1097 13.78 47.14 1.82
N ASP A 1098 14.65 48.15 1.76
CA ASP A 1098 14.28 49.53 2.08
C ASP A 1098 13.83 50.35 0.86
N ARG A 1099 12.61 50.07 0.37
CA ARG A 1099 11.80 51.05 -0.39
C ARG A 1099 10.29 50.75 -0.44
N ALA A 1100 9.74 50.28 0.68
CA ALA A 1100 8.30 50.06 0.85
C ALA A 1100 7.53 51.31 1.38
N SER A 1101 7.95 52.53 1.05
CA SER A 1101 7.20 53.76 1.39
C SER A 1101 7.62 55.01 0.58
N SER A 1102 6.83 55.37 -0.43
CA SER A 1102 6.62 56.75 -0.90
C SER A 1102 5.65 56.78 -2.09
N ALA A 1103 4.36 56.86 -1.78
CA ALA A 1103 3.38 57.42 -2.70
C ALA A 1103 3.27 58.94 -2.46
N SER A 1104 2.76 59.67 -3.45
CA SER A 1104 2.81 61.14 -3.57
C SER A 1104 4.22 61.70 -3.89
N ARG A 1105 4.35 62.83 -4.59
CA ARG A 1105 3.32 63.78 -5.07
C ARG A 1105 3.66 64.31 -6.48
N ILE A 1106 2.67 64.95 -7.09
CA ILE A 1106 2.77 65.67 -8.37
C ILE A 1106 3.58 66.96 -8.18
N ASP A 1107 4.54 67.20 -9.08
CA ASP A 1107 4.59 68.35 -10.00
C ASP A 1107 5.32 67.92 -11.29
#